data_AF-A0A959B8S4-F1
#
_entry.id   AF-A0A959B8S4-F1
#
_cell.length_a   1.000
_cell.length_b   1.000
_cell.length_c   1.000
_cell.angle_alpha   90.00
_cell.angle_beta   90.00
_cell.angle_gamma   90.00
#
_symmetry.space_group_name_H-M   'P 1'
#
loop_
_entity.id
_entity.type
_entity.pdbx_description
1 polymer ?
#
loop_
_entity_poly.entity_id
_entity_poly.type
_entity_poly.pdbx_seq_one_letter_code
_entity_poly.pdbx_strand_id
1 'polypeptide(L)'
;MNTAISIQILAGQVALGQEFQLIDLDITLELNRIPYAELRFLEGDPAQSNYQVANAARLQPGQTVKITLSYERPDARIAGTFTFEGIVTGQRLEVDEGQAITAVELKDKAFVMASGRRSRFFEKGRDSDYLAEVLKAHRGLGKGKWVTTAVQHEKMLQFDSTDWDFLLMRAEANGLLVNVRNATVNLLEVGATQGKTHALDFLKDDIYNFEMAADGSDQINQQSAAAWDYKKQKRIESPPPKPPRTTQGNLQGKATAQKMGVLPGELLNGVSVPAPELKTWSNAALARSQQALLRGRIALPGNPVYRLGDRMKLSGVGRRFNGATIISGIRHRISSEGWQTDVQLGLDEQWHYEKYPTQNPLAAGLLPGVHALQIGVVAPFQADPQKAYRVKVKLPAVTKDKKAFVWARLATLEGGSGRGHFFYPEPGDEVLVGFLNGDPRQPIILGALFGGSHKLPDGLQKLDQKNGFKGIVTKGGHALVFNDTDQVLTIKTGEPVKQGQDGSKSNKKSKGHTIQLDQKNGKIEIRDKFDNQIILTEKGLQVEIKSKKGVVDVHDSHDNRISMNDKGISVKSAKAAVQLEDKDKNQLVLDKSGVSMKSDKTIKLKVGGNEIQITTSGIVVKSGAKLELKASGKVDISGAAIDLK
;
A
#
# COMPACT_ATOMS: atom_id res chain seq x y z
N MET A 1 -11.60 -59.43 30.15
CA MET A 1 -10.44 -59.39 31.06
C MET A 1 -10.07 -57.94 31.21
N ASN A 2 -10.18 -57.36 32.41
CA ASN A 2 -9.78 -55.97 32.63
C ASN A 2 -8.26 -55.91 32.60
N THR A 3 -7.70 -55.51 31.46
CA THR A 3 -6.27 -55.30 31.35
C THR A 3 -5.90 -54.04 32.12
N ALA A 4 -5.02 -54.16 33.12
CA ALA A 4 -4.56 -53.03 33.91
C ALA A 4 -3.87 -51.98 33.01
N ILE A 5 -4.20 -50.72 33.23
CA ILE A 5 -3.59 -49.57 32.55
C ILE A 5 -2.26 -49.27 33.25
N SER A 6 -1.19 -49.18 32.48
CA SER A 6 0.12 -48.75 32.95
C SER A 6 0.34 -47.29 32.57
N ILE A 7 0.46 -46.44 33.58
CA ILE A 7 0.72 -45.00 33.45
C ILE A 7 2.08 -44.73 34.08
N GLN A 8 3.04 -44.31 33.27
CA GLN A 8 4.35 -43.89 33.76
C GLN A 8 4.54 -42.40 33.46
N ILE A 9 4.66 -41.60 34.52
CA ILE A 9 4.96 -40.17 34.45
C ILE A 9 6.36 -39.95 34.99
N LEU A 10 7.25 -39.44 34.15
CA LEU A 10 8.63 -39.13 34.47
C LEU A 10 8.84 -37.62 34.40
N ALA A 11 9.31 -37.01 35.49
CA ALA A 11 9.87 -35.66 35.47
C ALA A 11 11.40 -35.79 35.40
N GLY A 12 11.99 -35.48 34.24
CA GLY A 12 13.37 -35.86 33.92
C GLY A 12 13.54 -37.39 33.93
N GLN A 13 14.33 -37.92 34.87
CA GLN A 13 14.54 -39.36 35.05
C GLN A 13 13.78 -39.95 36.25
N VAL A 14 13.02 -39.14 36.99
CA VAL A 14 12.36 -39.54 38.24
C VAL A 14 10.89 -39.86 37.98
N ALA A 15 10.43 -41.03 38.45
CA ALA A 15 9.03 -41.43 38.37
C ALA A 15 8.18 -40.78 39.46
N LEU A 16 7.03 -40.21 39.06
CA LEU A 16 6.12 -39.50 39.98
C LEU A 16 5.07 -40.38 40.64
N GLY A 17 4.78 -41.55 40.07
CA GLY A 17 3.61 -42.37 40.42
C GLY A 17 3.61 -42.98 41.83
N GLN A 18 4.72 -42.90 42.58
CA GLN A 18 4.76 -43.29 43.99
C GLN A 18 4.73 -42.10 44.95
N GLU A 19 4.97 -40.90 44.44
CA GLU A 19 5.08 -39.67 45.23
C GLU A 19 3.78 -38.87 45.22
N PHE A 20 3.09 -38.83 44.07
CA PHE A 20 1.90 -38.02 43.89
C PHE A 20 0.73 -38.87 43.41
N GLN A 21 -0.45 -38.62 43.99
CA GLN A 21 -1.69 -39.27 43.59
C GLN A 21 -2.27 -38.55 42.38
N LEU A 22 -2.14 -39.15 41.19
CA LEU A 22 -2.79 -38.69 39.97
C LEU A 22 -4.30 -38.98 40.04
N ILE A 23 -5.13 -37.98 39.79
CA ILE A 23 -6.60 -38.12 39.74
C ILE A 23 -7.14 -38.06 38.31
N ASP A 24 -6.54 -37.24 37.46
CA ASP A 24 -6.96 -37.06 36.08
C ASP A 24 -5.75 -36.75 35.19
N LEU A 25 -5.77 -37.31 33.99
CA LEU A 25 -4.79 -37.05 32.94
C LEU A 25 -5.53 -36.86 31.62
N ASP A 26 -5.34 -35.68 31.04
CA ASP A 26 -5.83 -35.32 29.72
C ASP A 26 -4.67 -35.02 28.77
N ILE A 27 -4.61 -35.65 27.61
CA ILE A 27 -3.61 -35.39 26.57
C ILE A 27 -4.33 -35.14 25.26
N THR A 28 -4.16 -33.96 24.67
CA THR A 28 -4.78 -33.58 23.41
C THR A 28 -3.72 -33.34 22.32
N LEU A 29 -3.91 -33.98 21.16
CA LEU A 29 -3.12 -33.79 19.96
C LEU A 29 -4.06 -33.51 18.80
N GLU A 30 -3.80 -32.46 18.02
CA GLU A 30 -4.59 -32.11 16.84
C GLU A 30 -3.65 -31.70 15.70
N LEU A 31 -4.05 -31.99 14.45
CA LEU A 31 -3.37 -31.46 13.27
C LEU A 31 -3.46 -29.93 13.27
N ASN A 32 -2.39 -29.26 12.85
CA ASN A 32 -2.25 -27.80 12.86
C ASN A 32 -2.34 -27.17 14.26
N ARG A 33 -2.12 -27.94 15.32
CA ARG A 33 -2.07 -27.47 16.71
C ARG A 33 -0.82 -27.99 17.41
N ILE A 34 -0.42 -27.28 18.45
CA ILE A 34 0.63 -27.74 19.37
C ILE A 34 -0.03 -28.68 20.39
N PRO A 35 0.42 -29.93 20.52
CA PRO A 35 -0.08 -30.86 21.52
C PRO A 35 0.11 -30.33 22.94
N TYR A 36 -0.82 -30.66 23.82
CA TYR A 36 -0.77 -30.28 25.22
C TYR A 36 -1.36 -31.40 26.10
N ALA A 37 -1.02 -31.35 27.38
CA ALA A 37 -1.58 -32.25 28.38
C ALA A 37 -1.84 -31.50 29.69
N GLU A 38 -2.78 -32.00 30.48
CA GLU A 38 -3.04 -31.56 31.84
C GLU A 38 -2.94 -32.79 32.75
N LEU A 39 -2.16 -32.67 33.83
CA LEU A 39 -2.06 -33.66 34.89
C LEU A 39 -2.68 -33.05 36.15
N ARG A 40 -3.68 -33.69 36.73
CA ARG A 40 -4.28 -33.25 38.00
C ARG A 40 -3.88 -34.21 39.10
N PHE A 41 -3.29 -33.67 40.17
CA PHE A 41 -2.85 -34.43 41.33
C PHE A 41 -3.61 -33.98 42.58
N LEU A 42 -3.96 -34.94 43.43
CA LEU A 42 -4.57 -34.67 44.73
C LEU A 42 -3.51 -34.18 45.72
N GLU A 43 -3.78 -33.05 46.38
CA GLU A 43 -2.95 -32.50 47.46
C GLU A 43 -3.52 -32.82 48.85
N GLY A 44 -4.83 -33.11 48.94
CA GLY A 44 -5.52 -33.43 50.19
C GLY A 44 -6.23 -32.23 50.84
N ASP A 45 -6.30 -32.20 52.16
CA ASP A 45 -7.00 -31.12 52.91
C ASP A 45 -6.23 -29.78 52.83
N PRO A 46 -6.85 -28.70 52.27
CA PRO A 46 -6.24 -27.38 52.23
C PRO A 46 -5.78 -26.85 53.59
N ALA A 47 -6.43 -27.25 54.70
CA ALA A 47 -6.08 -26.80 56.05
C ALA A 47 -4.67 -27.25 56.48
N GLN A 48 -4.14 -28.33 55.91
CA GLN A 48 -2.81 -28.85 56.22
C GLN A 48 -1.68 -28.02 55.59
N SER A 49 -1.98 -27.21 54.57
CA SER A 49 -1.03 -26.28 53.93
C SER A 49 0.30 -26.88 53.43
N ASN A 50 0.35 -28.19 53.11
CA ASN A 50 1.59 -28.90 52.72
C ASN A 50 1.87 -28.82 51.20
N TYR A 51 0.83 -28.84 50.36
CA TYR A 51 0.85 -28.71 48.89
C TYR A 51 2.11 -29.29 48.21
N GLN A 52 2.31 -30.60 48.33
CA GLN A 52 3.55 -31.27 47.93
C GLN A 52 3.80 -31.20 46.42
N VAL A 53 2.76 -31.29 45.60
CA VAL A 53 2.87 -31.24 44.13
C VAL A 53 3.20 -29.82 43.68
N ALA A 54 2.50 -28.83 44.23
CA ALA A 54 2.75 -27.41 43.95
C ALA A 54 4.18 -26.99 44.35
N ASN A 55 4.71 -27.55 45.44
CA ASN A 55 6.07 -27.28 45.92
C ASN A 55 7.15 -28.10 45.22
N ALA A 56 6.79 -29.06 44.35
CA ALA A 56 7.74 -29.95 43.71
C ALA A 56 8.57 -29.22 42.63
N ALA A 57 9.86 -29.00 42.89
CA ALA A 57 10.78 -28.35 41.95
C ALA A 57 10.82 -29.01 40.54
N ARG A 58 10.59 -30.33 40.48
CA ARG A 58 10.54 -31.13 39.25
C ARG A 58 9.29 -30.90 38.39
N LEU A 59 8.28 -30.23 38.94
CA LEU A 59 7.03 -29.88 38.26
C LEU A 59 6.87 -28.37 38.05
N GLN A 60 7.92 -27.58 38.32
CA GLN A 60 7.89 -26.14 38.04
C GLN A 60 7.91 -25.85 36.52
N PRO A 61 7.39 -24.68 36.08
CA PRO A 61 7.46 -24.28 34.68
C PRO A 61 8.88 -24.35 34.11
N GLY A 62 9.00 -24.92 32.91
CA GLY A 62 10.27 -25.18 32.22
C GLY A 62 10.82 -26.59 32.37
N GLN A 63 10.31 -27.39 33.31
CA GLN A 63 10.70 -28.80 33.46
C GLN A 63 10.08 -29.68 32.38
N THR A 64 10.80 -30.72 31.95
CA THR A 64 10.29 -31.71 30.98
C THR A 64 9.60 -32.87 31.71
N VAL A 65 8.39 -33.17 31.27
CA VAL A 65 7.60 -34.32 31.75
C VAL A 65 7.30 -35.24 30.57
N LYS A 66 7.59 -36.53 30.76
CA LYS A 66 7.27 -37.59 29.81
C LYS A 66 6.19 -38.49 30.39
N ILE A 67 5.12 -38.66 29.64
CA ILE A 67 3.99 -39.51 29.96
C ILE A 67 3.98 -40.69 29.00
N THR A 68 3.94 -41.90 29.55
CA THR A 68 3.89 -43.14 28.79
C THR A 68 2.64 -43.92 29.20
N LEU A 69 1.81 -44.24 28.21
CA LEU A 69 0.55 -44.98 28.39
C LEU A 69 0.61 -46.29 27.63
N SER A 70 0.27 -47.38 28.31
CA SER A 70 0.16 -48.71 27.73
C SER A 70 -0.74 -49.60 28.58
N TYR A 71 -1.05 -50.79 28.07
CA TYR A 71 -1.65 -51.84 28.86
C TYR A 71 -0.61 -52.88 29.25
N GLU A 72 -0.74 -53.48 30.43
CA GLU A 72 0.21 -54.52 30.89
C GLU A 72 0.09 -55.83 30.12
N ARG A 73 -1.12 -56.19 29.67
CA ARG A 73 -1.40 -57.41 28.89
C ARG A 73 -2.31 -57.08 27.69
N PRO A 74 -1.82 -56.31 26.71
CA PRO A 74 -2.64 -55.83 25.60
C PRO A 74 -3.06 -56.98 24.68
N ASP A 75 -4.25 -56.87 24.09
CA ASP A 75 -4.58 -57.64 22.89
C ASP A 75 -3.88 -57.06 21.65
N ALA A 76 -3.98 -57.72 20.50
CA ALA A 76 -3.32 -57.26 19.26
C ALA A 76 -3.82 -55.88 18.75
N ARG A 77 -5.03 -55.42 19.15
CA ARG A 77 -5.61 -54.14 18.71
C ARG A 77 -5.07 -52.96 19.53
N ILE A 78 -4.70 -53.20 20.79
CA ILE A 78 -4.18 -52.20 21.72
C ILE A 78 -2.70 -52.44 22.08
N ALA A 79 -2.04 -53.41 21.44
CA ALA A 79 -0.62 -53.71 21.59
C ALA A 79 0.25 -52.55 21.08
N GLY A 80 0.69 -51.72 22.01
CA GLY A 80 1.58 -50.61 21.73
C GLY A 80 1.69 -49.67 22.92
N THR A 81 2.45 -48.60 22.69
CA THR A 81 2.71 -47.57 23.70
C THR A 81 2.43 -46.20 23.09
N PHE A 82 1.75 -45.37 23.85
CA PHE A 82 1.62 -43.95 23.56
C PHE A 82 2.59 -43.16 24.44
N THR A 83 3.26 -42.18 23.84
CA THR A 83 4.22 -41.32 24.54
C THR A 83 3.94 -39.87 24.20
N PHE A 84 3.84 -39.05 25.24
CA PHE A 84 3.79 -37.60 25.17
C PHE A 84 4.96 -37.04 25.97
N GLU A 85 5.72 -36.13 25.37
CA GLU A 85 6.79 -35.40 26.04
C GLU A 85 6.51 -33.90 25.92
N GLY A 86 6.33 -33.25 27.06
CA GLY A 86 5.98 -31.85 27.14
C GLY A 86 6.83 -31.10 28.15
N ILE A 87 6.84 -29.79 28.02
CA ILE A 87 7.39 -28.87 29.02
C ILE A 87 6.24 -28.36 29.87
N VAL A 88 6.45 -28.31 31.19
CA VAL A 88 5.53 -27.63 32.10
C VAL A 88 5.45 -26.16 31.73
N THR A 89 4.27 -25.68 31.35
CA THR A 89 4.02 -24.27 31.03
C THR A 89 3.31 -23.52 32.14
N GLY A 90 2.61 -24.23 33.03
CA GLY A 90 1.86 -23.62 34.12
C GLY A 90 1.46 -24.64 35.18
N GLN A 91 1.11 -24.14 36.35
CA GLN A 91 0.50 -24.89 37.44
C GLN A 91 -0.68 -24.09 37.99
N ARG A 92 -1.77 -24.77 38.35
CA ARG A 92 -2.94 -24.18 39.01
C ARG A 92 -3.26 -24.98 40.26
N LEU A 93 -3.40 -24.30 41.40
CA LEU A 93 -3.89 -24.88 42.64
C LEU A 93 -5.37 -24.52 42.77
N GLU A 94 -6.22 -25.52 42.89
CA GLU A 94 -7.68 -25.39 42.94
C GLU A 94 -8.19 -26.14 44.17
N VAL A 95 -9.33 -25.71 44.71
CA VAL A 95 -10.05 -26.46 45.75
C VAL A 95 -11.36 -26.91 45.15
N ASP A 96 -11.57 -28.22 45.10
CA ASP A 96 -12.77 -28.85 44.55
C ASP A 96 -13.33 -29.84 45.57
N GLU A 97 -14.62 -29.75 45.84
CA GLU A 97 -15.31 -30.56 46.87
C GLU A 97 -14.57 -30.64 48.24
N GLY A 98 -13.85 -29.57 48.62
CA GLY A 98 -13.10 -29.50 49.87
C GLY A 98 -11.71 -30.16 49.85
N GLN A 99 -11.26 -30.65 48.70
CA GLN A 99 -9.91 -31.17 48.48
C GLN A 99 -9.09 -30.18 47.64
N ALA A 100 -7.83 -29.98 48.02
CA ALA A 100 -6.86 -29.27 47.20
C ALA A 100 -6.37 -30.16 46.05
N ILE A 101 -6.29 -29.59 44.86
CA ILE A 101 -5.85 -30.24 43.63
C ILE A 101 -4.84 -29.32 42.94
N THR A 102 -3.70 -29.88 42.55
CA THR A 102 -2.72 -29.19 41.70
C THR A 102 -2.82 -29.71 40.27
N ALA A 103 -3.24 -28.85 39.34
CA ALA A 103 -3.19 -29.09 37.90
C ALA A 103 -1.86 -28.60 37.32
N VAL A 104 -1.17 -29.46 36.58
CA VAL A 104 0.10 -29.18 35.89
C VAL A 104 -0.15 -29.20 34.39
N GLU A 105 0.04 -28.06 33.74
CA GLU A 105 -0.15 -27.89 32.31
C GLU A 105 1.16 -28.15 31.56
N LEU A 106 1.10 -29.02 30.57
CA LEU A 106 2.21 -29.38 29.69
C LEU A 106 1.90 -28.96 28.26
N LYS A 107 2.90 -28.45 27.53
CA LYS A 107 2.83 -28.28 26.07
C LYS A 107 4.02 -28.95 25.42
N ASP A 108 3.83 -29.53 24.24
CA ASP A 108 4.95 -30.00 23.42
C ASP A 108 5.95 -28.86 23.20
N LYS A 109 7.25 -29.18 23.18
CA LYS A 109 8.34 -28.22 22.98
C LYS A 109 8.08 -27.24 21.84
N ALA A 110 7.36 -27.64 20.78
CA ALA A 110 7.00 -26.79 19.66
C ALA A 110 6.24 -25.49 20.06
N PHE A 111 5.68 -25.39 21.27
CA PHE A 111 5.03 -24.16 21.75
C PHE A 111 5.94 -22.92 21.69
N VAL A 112 7.26 -23.11 21.77
CA VAL A 112 8.24 -22.03 21.64
C VAL A 112 8.21 -21.37 20.25
N MET A 113 7.74 -22.07 19.21
CA MET A 113 7.56 -21.51 17.87
C MET A 113 6.40 -20.51 17.81
N ALA A 114 5.40 -20.65 18.69
CA ALA A 114 4.29 -19.73 18.82
C ALA A 114 4.62 -18.51 19.70
N SER A 115 5.87 -18.42 20.18
CA SER A 115 6.33 -17.32 21.05
C SER A 115 7.25 -16.38 20.28
N GLY A 116 6.95 -15.09 20.35
CA GLY A 116 7.74 -14.03 19.71
C GLY A 116 7.50 -13.95 18.20
N ARG A 117 7.23 -12.74 17.73
CA ARG A 117 7.11 -12.45 16.30
C ARG A 117 8.49 -12.22 15.71
N ARG A 118 8.67 -12.62 14.45
CA ARG A 118 9.94 -12.49 13.72
C ARG A 118 9.68 -11.94 12.34
N SER A 119 10.69 -11.25 11.83
CA SER A 119 10.79 -10.90 10.41
C SER A 119 12.05 -11.55 9.84
N ARG A 120 11.88 -12.40 8.84
CA ARG A 120 12.97 -13.11 8.17
C ARG A 120 12.80 -13.04 6.67
N PHE A 121 13.86 -12.65 6.00
CA PHE A 121 13.94 -12.68 4.56
C PHE A 121 14.65 -13.97 4.13
N PHE A 122 13.99 -14.73 3.26
CA PHE A 122 14.55 -15.92 2.66
C PHE A 122 14.85 -15.64 1.20
N GLU A 123 16.10 -15.91 0.81
CA GLU A 123 16.52 -15.90 -0.58
C GLU A 123 16.20 -17.25 -1.23
N LYS A 124 15.99 -17.23 -2.56
CA LYS A 124 15.75 -18.36 -3.46
C LYS A 124 15.65 -19.75 -2.81
N GLY A 125 14.45 -20.31 -2.75
CA GLY A 125 14.21 -21.62 -2.14
C GLY A 125 12.75 -22.05 -2.21
N ARG A 126 12.45 -23.20 -1.63
CA ARG A 126 11.08 -23.73 -1.50
C ARG A 126 10.54 -23.46 -0.11
N ASP A 127 9.22 -23.52 0.04
CA ASP A 127 8.57 -23.46 1.37
C ASP A 127 9.15 -24.50 2.34
N SER A 128 9.34 -25.76 1.92
CA SER A 128 9.97 -26.79 2.76
C SER A 128 11.41 -26.48 3.19
N ASP A 129 12.13 -25.66 2.43
CA ASP A 129 13.49 -25.23 2.76
C ASP A 129 13.44 -24.12 3.82
N TYR A 130 12.58 -23.11 3.60
CA TYR A 130 12.35 -22.01 4.55
C TYR A 130 11.82 -22.51 5.89
N LEU A 131 10.86 -23.44 5.88
CA LEU A 131 10.32 -24.04 7.10
C LEU A 131 11.40 -24.84 7.86
N ALA A 132 12.31 -25.51 7.15
CA ALA A 132 13.38 -26.27 7.78
C ALA A 132 14.41 -25.33 8.43
N GLU A 133 14.69 -24.19 7.81
CA GLU A 133 15.50 -23.13 8.41
C GLU A 133 14.84 -22.52 9.65
N VAL A 134 13.53 -22.23 9.57
CA VAL A 134 12.73 -21.75 10.71
C VAL A 134 12.82 -22.72 11.88
N LEU A 135 12.66 -24.02 11.62
CA LEU A 135 12.72 -25.06 12.64
C LEU A 135 14.13 -25.19 13.27
N LYS A 136 15.19 -25.13 12.45
CA LYS A 136 16.59 -25.23 12.93
C LYS A 136 16.96 -24.15 13.94
N ALA A 137 16.30 -23.00 13.91
CA ALA A 137 16.52 -21.92 14.87
C ALA A 137 16.08 -22.27 16.30
N HIS A 138 15.27 -23.32 16.49
CA HIS A 138 14.72 -23.73 17.78
C HIS A 138 15.44 -24.99 18.31
N ARG A 139 16.28 -24.81 19.33
CA ARG A 139 17.01 -25.92 19.97
C ARG A 139 16.04 -26.93 20.59
N GLY A 140 16.30 -28.21 20.32
CA GLY A 140 15.49 -29.32 20.83
C GLY A 140 14.28 -29.66 19.95
N LEU A 141 14.03 -28.93 18.86
CA LEU A 141 13.04 -29.34 17.87
C LEU A 141 13.65 -30.16 16.73
N GLY A 142 13.00 -31.26 16.39
CA GLY A 142 13.41 -32.18 15.33
C GLY A 142 12.59 -32.01 14.05
N LYS A 143 13.26 -32.10 12.89
CA LYS A 143 12.57 -32.25 11.60
C LYS A 143 12.18 -33.72 11.40
N GLY A 144 10.88 -33.99 11.37
CA GLY A 144 10.34 -35.31 11.09
C GLY A 144 10.18 -35.59 9.59
N LYS A 145 9.15 -36.36 9.24
CA LYS A 145 8.85 -36.68 7.84
C LYS A 145 8.19 -35.49 7.15
N TRP A 146 8.85 -34.95 6.13
CA TRP A 146 8.40 -33.78 5.38
C TRP A 146 8.26 -34.11 3.90
N VAL A 147 7.23 -33.57 3.27
CA VAL A 147 7.13 -33.52 1.82
C VAL A 147 7.89 -32.29 1.32
N THR A 148 8.70 -32.47 0.27
CA THR A 148 9.36 -31.36 -0.40
C THR A 148 8.34 -30.60 -1.24
N THR A 149 8.17 -29.31 -0.98
CA THR A 149 7.18 -28.47 -1.68
C THR A 149 7.61 -28.20 -3.12
N ALA A 150 6.66 -28.10 -4.05
CA ALA A 150 6.97 -28.06 -5.48
C ALA A 150 7.52 -26.71 -5.99
N VAL A 151 7.07 -25.60 -5.40
CA VAL A 151 7.32 -24.25 -5.91
C VAL A 151 8.67 -23.73 -5.41
N GLN A 152 9.50 -23.21 -6.33
CA GLN A 152 10.65 -22.39 -6.00
C GLN A 152 10.27 -20.91 -6.06
N HIS A 153 10.54 -20.20 -4.98
CA HIS A 153 10.35 -18.76 -4.87
C HIS A 153 11.69 -18.07 -5.09
N GLU A 154 11.69 -16.90 -5.74
CA GLU A 154 12.90 -16.05 -5.83
C GLU A 154 13.25 -15.45 -4.46
N LYS A 155 12.23 -15.16 -3.66
CA LYS A 155 12.33 -14.63 -2.30
C LYS A 155 11.06 -14.92 -1.51
N MET A 156 11.15 -14.99 -0.20
CA MET A 156 10.02 -15.08 0.72
C MET A 156 10.28 -14.21 1.94
N LEU A 157 9.23 -13.62 2.51
CA LEU A 157 9.32 -12.82 3.70
C LEU A 157 8.37 -13.37 4.76
N GLN A 158 8.93 -13.85 5.87
CA GLN A 158 8.21 -13.87 7.14
C GLN A 158 8.22 -12.43 7.65
N PHE A 159 7.05 -11.83 7.87
CA PHE A 159 6.95 -10.45 8.36
C PHE A 159 6.09 -10.41 9.61
N ASP A 160 6.71 -10.03 10.73
CA ASP A 160 6.06 -9.76 12.00
C ASP A 160 5.02 -10.81 12.43
N SER A 161 5.35 -12.08 12.19
CA SER A 161 4.54 -13.24 12.54
C SER A 161 5.35 -14.19 13.42
N THR A 162 4.70 -15.02 14.21
CA THR A 162 5.42 -16.08 14.92
C THR A 162 5.93 -17.13 13.93
N ASP A 163 6.88 -17.94 14.37
CA ASP A 163 7.42 -19.03 13.54
C ASP A 163 6.37 -20.13 13.32
N TRP A 164 5.48 -20.32 14.29
CA TRP A 164 4.33 -21.20 14.19
C TRP A 164 3.30 -20.70 13.18
N ASP A 165 2.95 -19.40 13.21
CA ASP A 165 2.02 -18.82 12.24
C ASP A 165 2.56 -18.91 10.82
N PHE A 166 3.84 -18.56 10.63
CA PHE A 166 4.49 -18.66 9.33
C PHE A 166 4.53 -20.11 8.83
N LEU A 167 4.85 -21.06 9.72
CA LEU A 167 4.85 -22.48 9.41
C LEU A 167 3.48 -22.98 8.96
N LEU A 168 2.42 -22.66 9.70
CA LEU A 168 1.06 -23.04 9.33
C LEU A 168 0.62 -22.39 8.02
N MET A 169 0.77 -21.08 7.87
CA MET A 169 0.36 -20.38 6.65
C MET A 169 1.04 -20.94 5.39
N ARG A 170 2.35 -21.21 5.46
CA ARG A 170 3.08 -21.77 4.31
C ARG A 170 2.79 -23.25 4.09
N ALA A 171 2.57 -24.04 5.14
CA ALA A 171 2.14 -25.42 5.01
C ALA A 171 0.75 -25.50 4.36
N GLU A 172 -0.21 -24.72 4.84
CA GLU A 172 -1.58 -24.70 4.32
C GLU A 172 -1.62 -24.22 2.86
N ALA A 173 -0.85 -23.19 2.50
CA ALA A 173 -0.73 -22.73 1.11
C ALA A 173 -0.22 -23.83 0.15
N ASN A 174 0.53 -24.81 0.67
CA ASN A 174 1.03 -25.96 -0.05
C ASN A 174 0.13 -27.20 0.05
N GLY A 175 -1.04 -27.11 0.71
CA GLY A 175 -1.91 -28.27 0.94
C GLY A 175 -1.30 -29.28 1.91
N LEU A 176 -0.50 -28.81 2.86
CA LEU A 176 0.14 -29.59 3.91
C LEU A 176 -0.51 -29.31 5.28
N LEU A 177 -0.43 -30.29 6.17
CA LEU A 177 -0.86 -30.26 7.55
C LEU A 177 0.37 -30.44 8.44
N VAL A 178 0.39 -29.71 9.55
CA VAL A 178 1.44 -29.77 10.55
C VAL A 178 1.05 -30.77 11.63
N ASN A 179 1.93 -31.74 11.89
CA ASN A 179 1.77 -32.72 12.95
C ASN A 179 3.00 -32.68 13.87
N VAL A 180 2.81 -32.24 15.11
CA VAL A 180 3.87 -32.20 16.12
C VAL A 180 3.77 -33.42 17.02
N ARG A 181 4.91 -34.06 17.30
CA ARG A 181 4.98 -35.16 18.24
C ARG A 181 6.34 -35.20 18.93
N ASN A 182 6.35 -35.05 20.25
CA ASN A 182 7.53 -35.16 21.12
C ASN A 182 8.68 -34.32 20.55
N ALA A 183 8.45 -33.02 20.43
CA ALA A 183 9.37 -32.04 19.87
C ALA A 183 9.74 -32.23 18.38
N THR A 184 9.12 -33.17 17.68
CA THR A 184 9.36 -33.40 16.25
C THR A 184 8.21 -32.85 15.41
N VAL A 185 8.51 -31.95 14.47
CA VAL A 185 7.53 -31.36 13.56
C VAL A 185 7.50 -32.16 12.25
N ASN A 186 6.32 -32.60 11.82
CA ASN A 186 6.09 -33.35 10.58
C ASN A 186 5.16 -32.55 9.65
N LEU A 187 5.32 -32.72 8.34
CA LEU A 187 4.44 -32.14 7.33
C LEU A 187 3.78 -33.26 6.52
N LEU A 188 2.44 -33.28 6.53
CA LEU A 188 1.61 -34.31 5.90
C LEU A 188 0.79 -33.70 4.77
N GLU A 189 0.69 -34.35 3.62
CA GLU A 189 -0.21 -33.89 2.55
C GLU A 189 -1.69 -34.08 2.91
N VAL A 190 -2.51 -33.08 2.62
CA VAL A 190 -3.98 -33.17 2.73
C VAL A 190 -4.47 -34.22 1.74
N GLY A 191 -4.86 -35.40 2.26
CA GLY A 191 -5.40 -36.51 1.46
C GLY A 191 -4.41 -37.62 1.09
N ALA A 192 -3.14 -37.54 1.51
CA ALA A 192 -2.19 -38.63 1.26
C ALA A 192 -2.52 -39.89 2.07
N THR A 193 -2.47 -41.05 1.40
CA THR A 193 -2.81 -42.38 1.92
C THR A 193 -1.70 -43.03 2.76
N GLN A 194 -0.80 -42.24 3.36
CA GLN A 194 0.44 -42.78 3.92
C GLN A 194 0.33 -43.27 5.37
N GLY A 195 -0.72 -42.90 6.09
CA GLY A 195 -0.98 -43.38 7.45
C GLY A 195 -1.61 -44.78 7.50
N LYS A 196 -1.49 -45.46 8.64
CA LYS A 196 -2.13 -46.77 8.86
C LYS A 196 -3.65 -46.59 8.81
N THR A 197 -4.36 -47.56 8.25
CA THR A 197 -5.83 -47.59 8.32
C THR A 197 -6.26 -48.46 9.49
N HIS A 198 -7.01 -47.86 10.40
CA HIS A 198 -7.66 -48.54 11.53
C HIS A 198 -9.10 -48.83 11.16
N ALA A 199 -9.53 -50.08 11.31
CA ALA A 199 -10.92 -50.45 11.07
C ALA A 199 -11.72 -50.26 12.36
N LEU A 200 -12.91 -49.67 12.24
CA LEU A 200 -13.89 -49.57 13.31
C LEU A 200 -15.25 -50.00 12.77
N ASP A 201 -15.78 -51.07 13.33
CA ASP A 201 -17.09 -51.60 13.02
C ASP A 201 -18.08 -51.22 14.11
N PHE A 202 -18.98 -50.27 13.80
CA PHE A 202 -19.93 -49.70 14.75
C PHE A 202 -20.86 -50.74 15.40
N LEU A 203 -21.01 -51.91 14.78
CA LEU A 203 -21.85 -53.00 15.29
C LEU A 203 -21.09 -54.00 16.17
N LYS A 204 -19.77 -53.92 16.24
CA LYS A 204 -18.92 -54.93 16.91
C LYS A 204 -17.92 -54.36 17.90
N ASP A 205 -17.45 -53.14 17.68
CA ASP A 205 -16.48 -52.49 18.54
C ASP A 205 -17.20 -51.66 19.62
N ASP A 206 -16.59 -51.59 20.80
CA ASP A 206 -17.10 -50.78 21.92
C ASP A 206 -16.93 -49.29 21.60
N ILE A 207 -18.03 -48.55 21.64
CA ILE A 207 -18.07 -47.12 21.36
C ILE A 207 -18.86 -46.44 22.47
N TYR A 208 -18.22 -45.50 23.16
CA TYR A 208 -18.86 -44.77 24.27
C TYR A 208 -19.69 -43.60 23.75
N ASN A 209 -19.22 -42.92 22.71
CA ASN A 209 -19.91 -41.82 22.06
C ASN A 209 -19.50 -41.73 20.59
N PHE A 210 -20.41 -41.30 19.73
CA PHE A 210 -20.16 -41.11 18.31
C PHE A 210 -21.00 -39.95 17.77
N GLU A 211 -20.31 -39.00 17.15
CA GLU A 211 -20.91 -37.90 16.44
C GLU A 211 -20.23 -37.74 15.08
N MET A 212 -21.01 -37.64 14.01
CA MET A 212 -20.48 -37.27 12.70
C MET A 212 -21.50 -36.46 11.91
N ALA A 213 -21.05 -35.35 11.35
CA ALA A 213 -21.83 -34.43 10.55
C ALA A 213 -21.42 -34.51 9.08
N ALA A 214 -22.40 -34.27 8.20
CA ALA A 214 -22.16 -34.03 6.78
C ALA A 214 -22.53 -32.58 6.48
N ASP A 215 -21.52 -31.76 6.16
CA ASP A 215 -21.67 -30.33 6.00
C ASP A 215 -21.21 -29.85 4.62
N GLY A 216 -22.15 -29.29 3.87
CA GLY A 216 -21.94 -28.84 2.51
C GLY A 216 -21.62 -27.36 2.37
N SER A 217 -21.72 -26.56 3.44
CA SER A 217 -21.63 -25.09 3.40
C SER A 217 -20.34 -24.59 2.75
N ASP A 218 -19.23 -25.25 3.06
CA ASP A 218 -17.88 -24.85 2.62
C ASP A 218 -17.37 -25.67 1.43
N GLN A 219 -18.27 -26.40 0.76
CA GLN A 219 -17.91 -27.19 -0.42
C GLN A 219 -17.73 -26.29 -1.64
N ILE A 220 -16.60 -26.49 -2.31
CA ILE A 220 -16.22 -25.70 -3.49
C ILE A 220 -16.74 -26.39 -4.76
N ASN A 221 -17.53 -25.65 -5.56
CA ASN A 221 -17.99 -26.10 -6.89
C ASN A 221 -16.83 -26.10 -7.91
N GLN A 222 -16.22 -24.93 -8.09
CA GLN A 222 -15.03 -24.71 -8.90
C GLN A 222 -14.26 -23.53 -8.31
N GLN A 223 -12.94 -23.60 -8.31
CA GLN A 223 -12.09 -22.53 -7.80
C GLN A 223 -10.89 -22.31 -8.73
N SER A 224 -10.54 -21.06 -8.99
CA SER A 224 -9.25 -20.67 -9.59
C SER A 224 -8.48 -19.83 -8.57
N ALA A 225 -7.20 -19.61 -8.83
CA ALA A 225 -6.43 -18.56 -8.18
C ALA A 225 -5.89 -17.61 -9.25
N ALA A 226 -5.97 -16.31 -9.01
CA ALA A 226 -5.51 -15.29 -9.94
C ALA A 226 -4.63 -14.23 -9.27
N ALA A 227 -3.72 -13.67 -10.07
CA ALA A 227 -2.84 -12.59 -9.66
C ALA A 227 -2.59 -11.59 -10.79
N TRP A 228 -2.07 -10.41 -10.43
CA TRP A 228 -1.62 -9.40 -11.39
C TRP A 228 -0.11 -9.50 -11.65
N ASP A 229 0.30 -9.75 -12.89
CA ASP A 229 1.70 -9.68 -13.33
C ASP A 229 2.03 -8.23 -13.71
N TYR A 230 2.71 -7.49 -12.84
CA TYR A 230 3.07 -6.08 -13.08
C TYR A 230 4.15 -5.92 -14.16
N LYS A 231 4.97 -6.95 -14.43
CA LYS A 231 5.99 -6.90 -15.49
C LYS A 231 5.32 -6.98 -16.86
N LYS A 232 4.23 -7.74 -16.96
CA LYS A 232 3.44 -7.92 -18.20
C LYS A 232 2.15 -7.10 -18.24
N GLN A 233 1.82 -6.42 -17.16
CA GLN A 233 0.56 -5.70 -16.95
C GLN A 233 -0.68 -6.52 -17.35
N LYS A 234 -0.77 -7.76 -16.88
CA LYS A 234 -1.90 -8.64 -17.17
C LYS A 234 -2.26 -9.53 -16.00
N ARG A 235 -3.53 -9.98 -16.01
CA ARG A 235 -3.99 -11.03 -15.10
C ARG A 235 -3.41 -12.38 -15.52
N ILE A 236 -3.01 -13.16 -14.53
CA ILE A 236 -2.59 -14.55 -14.64
C ILE A 236 -3.48 -15.42 -13.75
N GLU A 237 -3.84 -16.60 -14.24
CA GLU A 237 -4.79 -17.49 -13.58
C GLU A 237 -4.22 -18.91 -13.48
N SER A 238 -4.59 -19.62 -12.42
CA SER A 238 -4.30 -21.04 -12.26
C SER A 238 -5.23 -21.89 -13.13
N PRO A 239 -4.79 -23.06 -13.60
CA PRO A 239 -5.71 -24.07 -14.10
C PRO A 239 -6.69 -24.52 -12.99
N PRO A 240 -7.83 -25.15 -13.34
CA PRO A 240 -8.73 -25.72 -12.35
C PRO A 240 -8.03 -26.75 -11.45
N PRO A 241 -8.27 -26.72 -10.13
CA PRO A 241 -7.62 -27.59 -9.17
C PRO A 241 -8.09 -29.03 -9.32
N LYS A 242 -7.22 -29.98 -8.97
CA LYS A 242 -7.51 -31.42 -9.01
C LYS A 242 -7.95 -31.90 -7.62
N PRO A 243 -9.10 -32.59 -7.51
CA PRO A 243 -9.58 -33.07 -6.22
C PRO A 243 -8.72 -34.21 -5.68
N PRO A 244 -8.37 -34.24 -4.37
CA PRO A 244 -7.79 -35.43 -3.76
C PRO A 244 -8.80 -36.60 -3.75
N ARG A 245 -8.30 -37.83 -3.63
CA ARG A 245 -9.15 -39.03 -3.61
C ARG A 245 -9.74 -39.25 -2.20
N THR A 246 -11.01 -38.89 -2.01
CA THR A 246 -11.78 -39.26 -0.82
C THR A 246 -12.49 -40.60 -1.04
N THR A 247 -12.57 -41.44 0.00
CA THR A 247 -13.27 -42.74 -0.04
C THR A 247 -14.26 -42.89 1.11
N GLN A 248 -14.54 -41.79 1.83
CA GLN A 248 -15.55 -41.74 2.87
C GLN A 248 -16.87 -41.24 2.28
N GLY A 249 -17.94 -41.93 2.63
CA GLY A 249 -19.30 -41.60 2.27
C GLY A 249 -19.60 -41.74 0.78
N ASN A 250 -20.79 -41.29 0.43
CA ASN A 250 -21.30 -41.24 -0.94
C ASN A 250 -21.55 -39.81 -1.44
N LEU A 251 -21.07 -38.80 -0.72
CA LEU A 251 -21.11 -37.40 -1.14
C LEU A 251 -19.83 -37.03 -1.88
N GLN A 252 -19.98 -36.23 -2.94
CA GLN A 252 -18.87 -35.62 -3.65
C GLN A 252 -18.95 -34.10 -3.44
N GLY A 253 -17.85 -33.47 -3.01
CA GLY A 253 -17.83 -32.05 -2.64
C GLY A 253 -18.37 -31.13 -3.74
N LYS A 254 -17.82 -31.24 -4.95
CA LYS A 254 -18.27 -30.46 -6.13
C LYS A 254 -19.75 -30.64 -6.44
N ALA A 255 -20.24 -31.88 -6.48
CA ALA A 255 -21.65 -32.15 -6.78
C ALA A 255 -22.57 -31.64 -5.66
N THR A 256 -22.10 -31.66 -4.41
CA THR A 256 -22.82 -31.12 -3.25
C THR A 256 -22.94 -29.61 -3.35
N ALA A 257 -21.82 -28.92 -3.61
CA ALA A 257 -21.77 -27.47 -3.84
C ALA A 257 -22.71 -27.03 -4.97
N GLN A 258 -22.70 -27.74 -6.11
CA GLN A 258 -23.57 -27.45 -7.24
C GLN A 258 -25.06 -27.59 -6.89
N LYS A 259 -25.44 -28.64 -6.16
CA LYS A 259 -26.82 -28.84 -5.71
C LYS A 259 -27.29 -27.79 -4.71
N MET A 260 -26.36 -27.22 -3.94
CA MET A 260 -26.63 -26.12 -3.00
C MET A 260 -26.64 -24.74 -3.67
N GLY A 261 -26.36 -24.65 -4.98
CA GLY A 261 -26.33 -23.37 -5.70
C GLY A 261 -25.05 -22.55 -5.48
N VAL A 262 -23.98 -23.17 -4.96
CA VAL A 262 -22.68 -22.50 -4.78
C VAL A 262 -22.07 -22.18 -6.14
N LEU A 263 -21.86 -20.90 -6.40
CA LEU A 263 -21.22 -20.42 -7.63
C LEU A 263 -19.71 -20.70 -7.63
N PRO A 264 -19.06 -20.77 -8.81
CA PRO A 264 -17.61 -20.79 -8.89
C PRO A 264 -16.99 -19.59 -8.18
N GLY A 265 -15.94 -19.84 -7.39
CA GLY A 265 -15.19 -18.82 -6.66
C GLY A 265 -13.78 -18.63 -7.19
N GLU A 266 -13.10 -17.60 -6.72
CA GLU A 266 -11.71 -17.33 -7.08
C GLU A 266 -10.92 -16.80 -5.89
N LEU A 267 -9.70 -17.33 -5.73
CA LEU A 267 -8.70 -16.79 -4.82
C LEU A 267 -7.92 -15.67 -5.53
N LEU A 268 -7.92 -14.47 -4.93
CA LEU A 268 -7.29 -13.29 -5.52
C LEU A 268 -6.05 -12.88 -4.73
N ASN A 269 -4.97 -12.61 -5.45
CA ASN A 269 -3.83 -11.89 -4.91
C ASN A 269 -3.52 -10.66 -5.77
N GLY A 270 -3.53 -9.46 -5.18
CA GLY A 270 -3.30 -8.20 -5.89
C GLY A 270 -1.86 -8.01 -6.38
N VAL A 271 -0.92 -8.84 -5.93
CA VAL A 271 0.49 -8.80 -6.35
C VAL A 271 0.86 -9.99 -7.22
N SER A 272 1.97 -9.87 -7.96
CA SER A 272 2.44 -10.92 -8.87
C SER A 272 2.84 -12.19 -8.11
N VAL A 273 2.13 -13.28 -8.39
CA VAL A 273 2.38 -14.62 -7.84
C VAL A 273 2.67 -15.59 -9.00
N PRO A 274 3.73 -16.41 -8.95
CA PRO A 274 4.02 -17.37 -10.02
C PRO A 274 2.87 -18.37 -10.25
N ALA A 275 2.59 -18.71 -11.50
CA ALA A 275 1.52 -19.66 -11.86
C ALA A 275 1.59 -21.03 -11.13
N PRO A 276 2.78 -21.63 -10.87
CA PRO A 276 2.87 -22.84 -10.05
C PRO A 276 2.40 -22.66 -8.61
N GLU A 277 2.59 -21.48 -8.01
CA GLU A 277 2.10 -21.15 -6.66
C GLU A 277 0.59 -21.00 -6.67
N LEU A 278 0.03 -20.25 -7.63
CA LEU A 278 -1.43 -20.12 -7.79
C LEU A 278 -2.11 -21.49 -7.91
N LYS A 279 -1.54 -22.40 -8.70
CA LYS A 279 -2.03 -23.78 -8.84
C LYS A 279 -1.97 -24.57 -7.53
N THR A 280 -0.89 -24.41 -6.77
CA THR A 280 -0.71 -25.14 -5.50
C THR A 280 -1.72 -24.63 -4.47
N TRP A 281 -1.90 -23.32 -4.38
CA TRP A 281 -2.84 -22.68 -3.47
C TRP A 281 -4.31 -23.06 -3.77
N SER A 282 -4.72 -23.05 -5.04
CA SER A 282 -6.07 -23.47 -5.41
C SER A 282 -6.32 -24.97 -5.18
N ASN A 283 -5.31 -25.83 -5.38
CA ASN A 283 -5.41 -27.25 -5.02
C ASN A 283 -5.56 -27.44 -3.51
N ALA A 284 -4.82 -26.70 -2.71
CA ALA A 284 -4.87 -26.77 -1.25
C ALA A 284 -6.26 -26.39 -0.71
N ALA A 285 -6.86 -25.33 -1.25
CA ALA A 285 -8.21 -24.90 -0.89
C ALA A 285 -9.27 -25.95 -1.24
N LEU A 286 -9.21 -26.54 -2.44
CA LEU A 286 -10.11 -27.63 -2.80
C LEU A 286 -9.91 -28.86 -1.88
N ALA A 287 -8.67 -29.21 -1.57
CA ALA A 287 -8.36 -30.36 -0.74
C ALA A 287 -8.89 -30.20 0.70
N ARG A 288 -8.70 -29.02 1.32
CA ARG A 288 -9.26 -28.71 2.64
C ARG A 288 -10.78 -28.77 2.64
N SER A 289 -11.42 -28.06 1.69
CA SER A 289 -12.88 -28.05 1.52
C SER A 289 -13.43 -29.49 1.49
N GLN A 290 -12.83 -30.39 0.72
CA GLN A 290 -13.30 -31.78 0.65
C GLN A 290 -13.15 -32.58 1.94
N GLN A 291 -12.09 -32.34 2.71
CA GLN A 291 -11.88 -33.01 4.00
C GLN A 291 -12.77 -32.42 5.12
N ALA A 292 -13.34 -31.23 4.92
CA ALA A 292 -14.29 -30.62 5.83
C ALA A 292 -15.75 -31.10 5.62
N LEU A 293 -16.02 -31.85 4.54
CA LEU A 293 -17.37 -32.33 4.21
C LEU A 293 -17.95 -33.27 5.26
N LEU A 294 -17.14 -34.20 5.77
CA LEU A 294 -17.55 -35.18 6.77
C LEU A 294 -16.63 -35.05 7.98
N ARG A 295 -17.18 -34.57 9.10
CA ARG A 295 -16.42 -34.26 10.32
C ARG A 295 -17.10 -34.84 11.54
N GLY A 296 -16.33 -35.30 12.51
CA GLY A 296 -16.92 -35.95 13.67
C GLY A 296 -15.92 -36.28 14.77
N ARG A 297 -16.44 -36.86 15.85
CA ARG A 297 -15.67 -37.35 17.00
C ARG A 297 -16.24 -38.69 17.47
N ILE A 298 -15.34 -39.58 17.86
CA ILE A 298 -15.68 -40.90 18.38
C ILE A 298 -14.94 -41.11 19.70
N ALA A 299 -15.65 -41.47 20.75
CA ALA A 299 -15.09 -41.88 22.03
C ALA A 299 -14.99 -43.42 22.07
N LEU A 300 -13.78 -43.91 22.28
CA LEU A 300 -13.45 -45.34 22.29
C LEU A 300 -12.79 -45.72 23.62
N PRO A 301 -12.80 -47.02 23.98
CA PRO A 301 -11.88 -47.52 25.00
C PRO A 301 -10.45 -47.10 24.71
N GLY A 302 -9.69 -46.84 25.78
CA GLY A 302 -8.32 -46.36 25.71
C GLY A 302 -7.47 -47.17 24.76
N ASN A 303 -6.84 -46.52 23.78
CA ASN A 303 -6.07 -47.17 22.74
C ASN A 303 -4.77 -46.38 22.42
N PRO A 304 -3.58 -46.95 22.68
CA PRO A 304 -2.30 -46.28 22.43
C PRO A 304 -1.88 -46.23 20.97
N VAL A 305 -2.57 -46.87 20.02
CA VAL A 305 -2.03 -47.12 18.67
C VAL A 305 -2.40 -46.07 17.63
N TYR A 306 -3.44 -45.25 17.88
CA TYR A 306 -3.88 -44.23 16.93
C TYR A 306 -2.83 -43.11 16.78
N ARG A 307 -2.67 -42.59 15.56
CA ARG A 307 -1.76 -41.48 15.24
C ARG A 307 -2.45 -40.44 14.38
N LEU A 308 -2.08 -39.17 14.55
CA LEU A 308 -2.54 -38.10 13.67
C LEU A 308 -2.07 -38.36 12.23
N GLY A 309 -2.97 -38.21 11.27
CA GLY A 309 -2.72 -38.52 9.85
C GLY A 309 -2.94 -39.98 9.45
N ASP A 310 -3.17 -40.89 10.42
CA ASP A 310 -3.73 -42.21 10.13
C ASP A 310 -5.17 -42.08 9.61
N ARG A 311 -5.73 -43.19 9.10
CA ARG A 311 -7.11 -43.24 8.64
C ARG A 311 -7.95 -44.09 9.56
N MET A 312 -9.18 -43.65 9.82
CA MET A 312 -10.22 -44.46 10.43
C MET A 312 -11.20 -44.91 9.33
N LYS A 313 -11.32 -46.22 9.12
CA LYS A 313 -12.31 -46.81 8.21
C LYS A 313 -13.52 -47.24 9.01
N LEU A 314 -14.60 -46.51 8.83
CA LEU A 314 -15.87 -46.74 9.51
C LEU A 314 -16.76 -47.69 8.72
N SER A 315 -17.34 -48.68 9.40
CA SER A 315 -18.43 -49.51 8.89
C SER A 315 -19.59 -49.56 9.88
N GLY A 316 -20.81 -49.81 9.38
CA GLY A 316 -22.00 -49.89 10.23
C GLY A 316 -22.69 -48.55 10.53
N VAL A 317 -22.12 -47.41 10.09
CA VAL A 317 -22.66 -46.05 10.34
C VAL A 317 -23.51 -45.50 9.18
N GLY A 318 -23.90 -46.37 8.25
CA GLY A 318 -24.71 -46.02 7.07
C GLY A 318 -23.92 -45.50 5.87
N ARG A 319 -24.54 -45.55 4.69
CA ARG A 319 -23.89 -45.22 3.38
C ARG A 319 -23.31 -43.81 3.32
N ARG A 320 -23.87 -42.87 4.10
CA ARG A 320 -23.42 -41.47 4.14
C ARG A 320 -22.06 -41.31 4.78
N PHE A 321 -21.75 -42.14 5.77
CA PHE A 321 -20.66 -41.94 6.73
C PHE A 321 -19.61 -43.05 6.70
N ASN A 322 -19.96 -44.23 6.16
CA ASN A 322 -19.06 -45.36 5.96
C ASN A 322 -17.84 -44.98 5.11
N GLY A 323 -16.72 -45.64 5.31
CA GLY A 323 -15.50 -45.46 4.53
C GLY A 323 -14.37 -44.84 5.33
N ALA A 324 -13.26 -44.53 4.65
CA ALA A 324 -12.01 -44.16 5.31
C ALA A 324 -11.79 -42.65 5.31
N THR A 325 -11.56 -42.08 6.49
CA THR A 325 -11.29 -40.65 6.71
C THR A 325 -10.06 -40.43 7.57
N ILE A 326 -9.51 -39.22 7.54
CA ILE A 326 -8.30 -38.87 8.28
C ILE A 326 -8.60 -38.68 9.77
N ILE A 327 -7.70 -39.16 10.63
CA ILE A 327 -7.66 -38.83 12.05
C ILE A 327 -6.95 -37.49 12.21
N SER A 328 -7.69 -36.47 12.61
CA SER A 328 -7.20 -35.09 12.76
C SER A 328 -7.00 -34.65 14.19
N GLY A 329 -7.54 -35.39 15.16
CA GLY A 329 -7.34 -35.16 16.58
C GLY A 329 -7.41 -36.45 17.38
N ILE A 330 -6.66 -36.51 18.47
CA ILE A 330 -6.65 -37.60 19.44
C ILE A 330 -6.61 -36.97 20.82
N ARG A 331 -7.55 -37.35 21.70
CA ARG A 331 -7.53 -36.99 23.11
C ARG A 331 -7.54 -38.23 23.96
N HIS A 332 -6.54 -38.40 24.82
CA HIS A 332 -6.52 -39.46 25.83
C HIS A 332 -6.98 -38.87 27.16
N ARG A 333 -7.99 -39.48 27.77
CA ARG A 333 -8.50 -39.12 29.09
C ARG A 333 -8.39 -40.31 30.01
N ILE A 334 -7.73 -40.13 31.15
CA ILE A 334 -7.58 -41.17 32.16
C ILE A 334 -8.02 -40.62 33.50
N SER A 335 -9.04 -41.24 34.06
CA SER A 335 -9.61 -40.90 35.37
C SER A 335 -9.88 -42.17 36.18
N SER A 336 -10.57 -42.04 37.30
CA SER A 336 -11.09 -43.20 38.06
C SER A 336 -12.01 -44.12 37.25
N GLU A 337 -12.62 -43.62 36.18
CA GLU A 337 -13.49 -44.39 35.27
C GLU A 337 -12.70 -45.25 34.25
N GLY A 338 -11.38 -45.07 34.19
CA GLY A 338 -10.49 -45.80 33.28
C GLY A 338 -9.93 -44.91 32.17
N TRP A 339 -9.46 -45.55 31.09
CA TRP A 339 -8.86 -44.86 29.95
C TRP A 339 -9.84 -44.78 28.77
N GLN A 340 -10.07 -43.57 28.28
CA GLN A 340 -10.82 -43.27 27.07
C GLN A 340 -9.92 -42.59 26.03
N THR A 341 -10.11 -42.92 24.75
CA THR A 341 -9.52 -42.19 23.62
C THR A 341 -10.61 -41.59 22.76
N ASP A 342 -10.67 -40.26 22.68
CA ASP A 342 -11.48 -39.56 21.70
C ASP A 342 -10.69 -39.37 20.41
N VAL A 343 -11.28 -39.74 19.28
CA VAL A 343 -10.69 -39.61 17.93
C VAL A 343 -11.53 -38.62 17.14
N GLN A 344 -10.91 -37.54 16.67
CA GLN A 344 -11.52 -36.56 15.78
C GLN A 344 -11.22 -36.91 14.32
N LEU A 345 -12.24 -36.79 13.48
CA LEU A 345 -12.26 -37.20 12.07
C LEU A 345 -12.60 -36.02 11.17
N GLY A 346 -12.00 -35.97 9.98
CA GLY A 346 -12.15 -34.85 9.02
C GLY A 346 -11.30 -33.62 9.40
N LEU A 347 -11.35 -32.54 8.61
CA LEU A 347 -10.57 -31.31 8.86
C LEU A 347 -11.46 -30.10 9.09
N ASP A 348 -10.97 -29.12 9.86
CA ASP A 348 -11.59 -27.79 9.99
C ASP A 348 -11.63 -27.08 8.62
N GLU A 349 -12.76 -26.47 8.28
CA GLU A 349 -12.95 -25.69 7.06
C GLU A 349 -12.11 -24.42 7.07
N GLN A 350 -11.95 -23.81 8.26
CA GLN A 350 -11.28 -22.52 8.41
C GLN A 350 -9.77 -22.67 8.28
N TRP A 351 -9.15 -21.72 7.61
CA TRP A 351 -7.70 -21.61 7.53
C TRP A 351 -7.11 -21.00 8.80
N HIS A 352 -5.82 -21.24 9.05
CA HIS A 352 -5.14 -20.64 10.21
C HIS A 352 -5.25 -19.11 10.22
N TYR A 353 -5.12 -18.48 9.05
CA TYR A 353 -5.19 -17.02 8.91
C TYR A 353 -6.60 -16.43 9.11
N GLU A 354 -7.65 -17.26 9.00
CA GLU A 354 -9.04 -16.82 9.22
C GLU A 354 -9.39 -16.88 10.71
N LYS A 355 -8.78 -17.82 11.44
CA LYS A 355 -9.07 -18.10 12.84
C LYS A 355 -8.21 -17.30 13.82
N TYR A 356 -6.97 -16.99 13.45
CA TYR A 356 -6.00 -16.36 14.34
C TYR A 356 -5.38 -15.08 13.76
N PRO A 357 -5.12 -14.06 14.60
CA PRO A 357 -4.43 -12.85 14.16
C PRO A 357 -2.95 -13.14 13.88
N THR A 358 -2.60 -13.30 12.61
CA THR A 358 -1.25 -13.66 12.16
C THR A 358 -0.26 -12.48 12.16
N GLN A 359 -0.73 -11.24 12.31
CA GLN A 359 0.07 -10.01 12.34
C GLN A 359 -0.15 -9.21 13.62
N ASN A 360 0.77 -8.27 13.92
CA ASN A 360 0.62 -7.39 15.07
C ASN A 360 -0.66 -6.55 14.97
N PRO A 361 -1.27 -6.21 16.10
CA PRO A 361 -2.30 -5.18 16.12
C PRO A 361 -1.72 -3.85 15.64
N LEU A 362 -2.59 -2.92 15.26
CA LEU A 362 -2.17 -1.58 14.80
C LEU A 362 -1.25 -0.88 15.81
N ALA A 363 -0.40 0.00 15.29
CA ALA A 363 0.66 0.66 16.06
C ALA A 363 1.54 -0.32 16.88
N ALA A 364 1.61 -1.58 16.44
CA ALA A 364 2.26 -2.69 17.14
C ALA A 364 1.76 -2.93 18.58
N GLY A 365 0.57 -2.43 18.92
CA GLY A 365 0.06 -2.45 20.29
C GLY A 365 0.84 -1.57 21.28
N LEU A 366 1.82 -0.78 20.82
CA LEU A 366 2.62 0.11 21.66
C LEU A 366 1.82 1.31 22.18
N LEU A 367 0.84 1.71 21.39
CA LEU A 367 -0.18 2.68 21.76
C LEU A 367 -1.48 2.32 21.04
N PRO A 368 -2.63 2.81 21.51
CA PRO A 368 -3.86 2.73 20.75
C PRO A 368 -3.65 3.34 19.35
N GLY A 369 -3.89 2.53 18.31
CA GLY A 369 -3.80 2.99 16.92
C GLY A 369 -4.93 3.97 16.57
N VAL A 370 -4.69 4.84 15.60
CA VAL A 370 -5.71 5.78 15.12
C VAL A 370 -6.26 5.31 13.78
N HIS A 371 -7.55 4.96 13.77
CA HIS A 371 -8.23 4.29 12.66
C HIS A 371 -8.83 5.22 11.59
N ALA A 372 -8.56 6.53 11.62
CA ALA A 372 -9.18 7.48 10.70
C ALA A 372 -8.26 8.67 10.37
N LEU A 373 -8.56 9.33 9.24
CA LEU A 373 -7.92 10.59 8.86
C LEU A 373 -8.19 11.66 9.94
N GLN A 374 -7.19 12.48 10.23
CA GLN A 374 -7.24 13.53 11.24
C GLN A 374 -7.04 14.89 10.59
N ILE A 375 -7.60 15.94 11.21
CA ILE A 375 -7.30 17.32 10.87
C ILE A 375 -6.01 17.74 11.57
N GLY A 376 -5.12 18.37 10.81
CA GLY A 376 -3.89 18.97 11.29
C GLY A 376 -3.81 20.45 10.97
N VAL A 377 -3.06 21.20 11.76
CA VAL A 377 -2.73 22.61 11.50
C VAL A 377 -1.21 22.75 11.40
N VAL A 378 -0.72 23.28 10.29
CA VAL A 378 0.72 23.43 10.05
C VAL A 378 1.33 24.40 11.06
N ALA A 379 2.42 23.99 11.70
CA ALA A 379 3.12 24.77 12.71
C ALA A 379 4.05 25.81 12.06
N PRO A 380 4.57 26.81 12.82
CA PRO A 380 5.65 27.67 12.35
C PRO A 380 6.82 26.86 11.79
N PHE A 381 7.44 27.38 10.72
CA PHE A 381 8.51 26.69 10.02
C PHE A 381 9.65 26.33 10.98
N GLN A 382 10.07 25.08 10.91
CA GLN A 382 11.28 24.58 11.52
C GLN A 382 11.94 23.67 10.50
N ALA A 383 13.27 23.72 10.39
CA ALA A 383 13.98 22.79 9.53
C ALA A 383 13.74 21.35 10.02
N ASP A 384 13.32 20.46 9.11
CA ASP A 384 13.14 19.05 9.43
C ASP A 384 14.48 18.46 9.92
N PRO A 385 14.58 18.02 11.18
CA PRO A 385 15.82 17.47 11.73
C PRO A 385 16.34 16.26 10.94
N GLN A 386 15.46 15.57 10.20
CA GLN A 386 15.81 14.40 9.39
C GLN A 386 15.99 14.70 7.90
N LYS A 387 15.86 15.97 7.47
CA LYS A 387 15.99 16.39 6.06
C LYS A 387 15.13 15.57 5.08
N ALA A 388 13.96 15.11 5.52
CA ALA A 388 13.04 14.27 4.74
C ALA A 388 11.85 15.05 4.17
N TYR A 389 11.98 16.38 4.11
CA TYR A 389 10.93 17.31 3.66
C TYR A 389 9.61 17.16 4.43
N ARG A 390 9.68 16.74 5.70
CA ARG A 390 8.48 16.63 6.56
C ARG A 390 8.01 18.01 7.00
N VAL A 391 6.71 18.13 7.20
CA VAL A 391 6.02 19.31 7.69
C VAL A 391 5.70 19.11 9.17
N LYS A 392 5.95 20.13 9.99
CA LYS A 392 5.57 20.11 11.40
C LYS A 392 4.09 20.48 11.52
N VAL A 393 3.29 19.61 12.13
CA VAL A 393 1.83 19.74 12.20
C VAL A 393 1.34 19.52 13.63
N LYS A 394 0.34 20.28 14.05
CA LYS A 394 -0.42 20.09 15.27
C LYS A 394 -1.71 19.33 14.96
N LEU A 395 -2.10 18.37 15.81
CA LEU A 395 -3.35 17.61 15.65
C LEU A 395 -4.37 18.04 16.72
N PRO A 396 -5.18 19.09 16.48
CA PRO A 396 -6.03 19.69 17.50
C PRO A 396 -7.16 18.77 18.01
N ALA A 397 -7.66 17.85 17.17
CA ALA A 397 -8.71 16.90 17.58
C ALA A 397 -8.15 15.75 18.44
N VAL A 398 -6.84 15.48 18.36
CA VAL A 398 -6.18 14.38 19.07
C VAL A 398 -5.78 14.79 20.48
N THR A 399 -5.38 16.05 20.69
CA THR A 399 -4.97 16.53 22.01
C THR A 399 -5.21 18.02 22.21
N LYS A 400 -5.58 18.40 23.44
CA LYS A 400 -5.70 19.79 23.90
C LYS A 400 -4.33 20.43 24.18
N ASP A 401 -3.26 19.65 24.27
CA ASP A 401 -1.92 20.17 24.53
C ASP A 401 -1.45 21.05 23.37
N LYS A 402 -1.15 22.31 23.67
CA LYS A 402 -0.68 23.28 22.68
C LYS A 402 0.75 23.04 22.22
N LYS A 403 1.53 22.21 22.93
CA LYS A 403 2.92 21.89 22.62
C LYS A 403 3.09 20.57 21.85
N ALA A 404 2.01 19.81 21.65
CA ALA A 404 2.06 18.54 20.94
C ALA A 404 2.07 18.75 19.42
N PHE A 405 3.23 18.53 18.80
CA PHE A 405 3.42 18.57 17.35
C PHE A 405 4.02 17.27 16.84
N VAL A 406 3.71 16.91 15.60
CA VAL A 406 4.26 15.76 14.88
C VAL A 406 4.90 16.21 13.57
N TRP A 407 5.89 15.46 13.09
CA TRP A 407 6.49 15.66 11.77
C TRP A 407 5.84 14.70 10.77
N ALA A 408 5.13 15.24 9.80
CA ALA A 408 4.39 14.47 8.80
C ALA A 408 5.02 14.60 7.40
N ARG A 409 5.11 13.48 6.67
CA ARG A 409 5.50 13.53 5.25
C ARG A 409 4.36 14.12 4.41
N LEU A 410 4.67 14.72 3.27
CA LEU A 410 3.68 15.28 2.35
C LEU A 410 3.48 14.37 1.13
N ALA A 411 2.23 13.98 0.86
CA ALA A 411 1.84 13.37 -0.41
C ALA A 411 1.70 14.45 -1.50
N THR A 412 2.20 14.19 -2.70
CA THR A 412 2.14 15.12 -3.84
C THR A 412 1.53 14.42 -5.07
N LEU A 413 1.01 15.20 -6.03
CA LEU A 413 0.41 14.67 -7.27
C LEU A 413 1.40 13.87 -8.12
N GLU A 414 2.67 14.28 -8.08
CA GLU A 414 3.77 13.64 -8.77
C GLU A 414 5.05 13.87 -7.96
N GLY A 415 5.86 12.83 -7.78
CA GLY A 415 7.15 12.90 -7.10
C GLY A 415 8.14 11.95 -7.77
N GLY A 416 9.01 12.49 -8.62
CA GLY A 416 10.08 11.77 -9.29
C GLY A 416 11.44 12.42 -9.04
N SER A 417 12.52 11.74 -9.40
CA SER A 417 13.86 12.32 -9.28
C SER A 417 13.98 13.55 -10.20
N GLY A 418 14.18 14.74 -9.61
CA GLY A 418 14.30 16.01 -10.33
C GLY A 418 13.02 16.53 -10.99
N ARG A 419 11.85 15.92 -10.76
CA ARG A 419 10.56 16.34 -11.34
C ARG A 419 9.40 16.12 -10.38
N GLY A 420 8.35 16.91 -10.52
CA GLY A 420 7.07 16.67 -9.85
C GLY A 420 6.37 17.94 -9.40
N HIS A 421 5.35 17.75 -8.58
CA HIS A 421 4.51 18.82 -8.05
C HIS A 421 4.94 19.14 -6.61
N PHE A 422 5.46 20.34 -6.36
CA PHE A 422 5.94 20.76 -5.05
C PHE A 422 5.27 22.04 -4.55
N PHE A 423 4.29 21.89 -3.66
CA PHE A 423 3.64 22.97 -2.93
C PHE A 423 3.74 22.66 -1.44
N TYR A 424 4.68 23.28 -0.76
CA TYR A 424 4.86 23.10 0.68
C TYR A 424 3.82 23.96 1.42
N PRO A 425 3.04 23.38 2.35
CA PRO A 425 1.95 24.11 3.00
C PRO A 425 2.49 25.16 3.98
N GLU A 426 1.70 26.20 4.22
CA GLU A 426 2.10 27.37 4.99
C GLU A 426 1.75 27.22 6.48
N PRO A 427 2.52 27.84 7.40
CA PRO A 427 2.14 27.89 8.81
C PRO A 427 0.71 28.43 9.00
N GLY A 428 -0.10 27.68 9.74
CA GLY A 428 -1.50 27.96 9.98
C GLY A 428 -2.46 27.23 9.04
N ASP A 429 -2.01 26.66 7.93
CA ASP A 429 -2.89 25.93 7.01
C ASP A 429 -3.49 24.69 7.66
N GLU A 430 -4.77 24.44 7.37
CA GLU A 430 -5.46 23.21 7.74
C GLU A 430 -5.15 22.09 6.73
N VAL A 431 -4.74 20.93 7.23
CA VAL A 431 -4.32 19.78 6.41
C VAL A 431 -4.99 18.49 6.87
N LEU A 432 -5.19 17.56 5.95
CA LEU A 432 -5.70 16.22 6.23
C LEU A 432 -4.52 15.25 6.42
N VAL A 433 -4.51 14.54 7.54
CA VAL A 433 -3.40 13.66 7.96
C VAL A 433 -3.87 12.22 8.09
N GLY A 434 -3.20 11.29 7.40
CA GLY A 434 -3.32 9.84 7.60
C GLY A 434 -2.12 9.27 8.35
N PHE A 435 -2.24 8.05 8.90
CA PHE A 435 -1.18 7.40 9.67
C PHE A 435 -0.83 6.05 9.05
N LEU A 436 0.43 5.87 8.66
CA LEU A 436 0.90 4.59 8.15
C LEU A 436 0.75 3.51 9.24
N ASN A 437 0.14 2.38 8.89
CA ASN A 437 -0.16 1.28 9.83
C ASN A 437 -1.00 1.71 11.06
N GLY A 438 -1.75 2.81 10.96
CA GLY A 438 -2.50 3.37 12.08
C GLY A 438 -1.61 3.87 13.23
N ASP A 439 -0.31 4.06 13.00
CA ASP A 439 0.66 4.51 14.01
C ASP A 439 0.72 6.05 14.06
N PRO A 440 0.30 6.69 15.17
CA PRO A 440 0.34 8.14 15.35
C PRO A 440 1.71 8.79 15.18
N ARG A 441 2.79 7.99 15.26
CA ARG A 441 4.17 8.43 15.07
C ARG A 441 4.58 8.52 13.60
N GLN A 442 3.79 7.96 12.68
CA GLN A 442 4.06 7.93 11.23
C GLN A 442 2.99 8.69 10.41
N PRO A 443 2.80 10.01 10.64
CA PRO A 443 1.81 10.78 9.92
C PRO A 443 2.23 11.13 8.48
N ILE A 444 1.25 11.16 7.57
CA ILE A 444 1.36 11.65 6.20
C ILE A 444 0.23 12.65 5.94
N ILE A 445 0.57 13.85 5.49
CA ILE A 445 -0.37 14.83 4.95
C ILE A 445 -0.82 14.36 3.56
N LEU A 446 -2.12 14.20 3.38
CA LEU A 446 -2.74 13.79 2.11
C LEU A 446 -3.15 15.00 1.25
N GLY A 447 -3.36 16.16 1.87
CA GLY A 447 -3.75 17.41 1.21
C GLY A 447 -4.05 18.53 2.20
N ALA A 448 -4.35 19.72 1.67
CA ALA A 448 -4.77 20.90 2.43
C ALA A 448 -6.26 21.19 2.21
N LEU A 449 -6.91 21.83 3.18
CA LEU A 449 -8.34 22.11 3.19
C LEU A 449 -8.60 23.63 3.23
N PHE A 450 -9.56 24.09 2.44
CA PHE A 450 -10.15 25.43 2.59
C PHE A 450 -11.29 25.39 3.61
N GLY A 451 -11.50 26.48 4.34
CA GLY A 451 -12.47 26.57 5.43
C GLY A 451 -12.79 28.00 5.86
N GLY A 452 -13.46 28.17 7.00
CA GLY A 452 -13.95 29.49 7.45
C GLY A 452 -12.87 30.56 7.58
N SER A 453 -11.70 30.21 8.13
CA SER A 453 -10.52 31.07 8.24
C SER A 453 -9.62 31.06 6.99
N HIS A 454 -9.60 29.95 6.23
CA HIS A 454 -8.80 29.78 5.01
C HIS A 454 -9.70 29.85 3.78
N LYS A 455 -9.98 31.07 3.32
CA LYS A 455 -10.86 31.31 2.17
C LYS A 455 -10.17 30.99 0.86
N LEU A 456 -10.98 30.69 -0.16
CA LEU A 456 -10.50 30.60 -1.53
C LEU A 456 -9.85 31.93 -1.97
N PRO A 457 -8.83 31.87 -2.85
CA PRO A 457 -8.19 33.07 -3.39
C PRO A 457 -9.20 34.04 -4.04
N ASP A 458 -8.92 35.34 -3.94
CA ASP A 458 -9.74 36.37 -4.57
C ASP A 458 -9.87 36.14 -6.08
N GLY A 459 -11.12 36.17 -6.57
CA GLY A 459 -11.47 35.85 -7.96
C GLY A 459 -11.80 34.38 -8.22
N LEU A 460 -11.48 33.46 -7.30
CA LEU A 460 -11.89 32.04 -7.34
C LEU A 460 -13.02 31.71 -6.35
N GLN A 461 -13.47 32.70 -5.56
CA GLN A 461 -14.50 32.54 -4.53
C GLN A 461 -15.92 32.37 -5.11
N LYS A 462 -16.13 32.68 -6.38
CA LYS A 462 -17.43 32.65 -7.02
C LYS A 462 -17.80 31.21 -7.38
N LEU A 463 -18.19 30.46 -6.36
CA LEU A 463 -18.78 29.14 -6.49
C LEU A 463 -20.26 29.31 -6.84
N ASP A 464 -20.58 29.20 -8.13
CA ASP A 464 -21.95 29.16 -8.63
C ASP A 464 -22.21 27.84 -9.37
N GLN A 465 -23.44 27.61 -9.84
CA GLN A 465 -23.79 26.40 -10.58
C GLN A 465 -22.93 26.22 -11.85
N LYS A 466 -22.35 27.29 -12.41
CA LYS A 466 -21.49 27.21 -13.58
C LYS A 466 -20.06 26.82 -13.22
N ASN A 467 -19.62 27.12 -12.00
CA ASN A 467 -18.28 26.81 -11.48
C ASN A 467 -17.18 27.21 -12.49
N GLY A 468 -17.30 28.43 -13.02
CA GLY A 468 -16.53 28.88 -14.19
C GLY A 468 -15.10 29.31 -13.90
N PHE A 469 -14.67 29.41 -12.64
CA PHE A 469 -13.35 29.91 -12.27
C PHE A 469 -12.51 28.82 -11.59
N LYS A 470 -11.35 28.51 -12.17
CA LYS A 470 -10.39 27.52 -11.64
C LYS A 470 -8.99 28.10 -11.68
N GLY A 471 -8.08 27.64 -10.83
CA GLY A 471 -6.71 28.11 -10.93
C GLY A 471 -5.79 27.67 -9.82
N ILE A 472 -4.51 28.00 -10.00
CA ILE A 472 -3.45 27.84 -9.02
C ILE A 472 -3.04 29.24 -8.58
N VAL A 473 -3.03 29.48 -7.27
CA VAL A 473 -2.59 30.76 -6.69
C VAL A 473 -1.58 30.46 -5.59
N THR A 474 -0.41 31.09 -5.66
CA THR A 474 0.63 30.96 -4.62
C THR A 474 0.46 32.04 -3.55
N LYS A 475 1.10 31.86 -2.38
CA LYS A 475 1.10 32.86 -1.30
C LYS A 475 1.60 34.25 -1.73
N GLY A 476 2.55 34.29 -2.65
CA GLY A 476 3.05 35.54 -3.25
C GLY A 476 2.05 36.24 -4.19
N GLY A 477 0.89 35.62 -4.44
CA GLY A 477 -0.14 36.14 -5.33
C GLY A 477 0.11 35.84 -6.82
N HIS A 478 1.13 35.05 -7.16
CA HIS A 478 1.27 34.54 -8.52
C HIS A 478 0.11 33.61 -8.82
N ALA A 479 -0.51 33.76 -9.98
CA ALA A 479 -1.66 32.94 -10.32
C ALA A 479 -1.72 32.56 -11.80
N LEU A 480 -2.26 31.36 -12.02
CA LEU A 480 -2.77 30.86 -13.29
C LEU A 480 -4.28 30.66 -13.10
N VAL A 481 -5.11 31.46 -13.78
CA VAL A 481 -6.57 31.48 -13.60
C VAL A 481 -7.25 31.20 -14.93
N PHE A 482 -8.15 30.22 -14.92
CA PHE A 482 -9.04 29.84 -16.00
C PHE A 482 -10.43 30.41 -15.69
N ASN A 483 -10.96 31.23 -16.58
CA ASN A 483 -12.35 31.68 -16.58
C ASN A 483 -13.07 31.02 -17.76
N ASP A 484 -13.71 29.88 -17.49
CA ASP A 484 -14.47 29.09 -18.46
C ASP A 484 -15.78 29.79 -18.87
N THR A 485 -16.27 30.78 -18.09
CA THR A 485 -17.48 31.52 -18.45
C THR A 485 -17.22 32.53 -19.57
N ASP A 486 -16.11 33.26 -19.48
CA ASP A 486 -15.71 34.23 -20.50
C ASP A 486 -14.63 33.70 -21.45
N GLN A 487 -14.22 32.44 -21.30
CA GLN A 487 -13.16 31.82 -22.10
C GLN A 487 -11.84 32.62 -22.05
N VAL A 488 -11.42 32.97 -20.82
CA VAL A 488 -10.21 33.77 -20.57
C VAL A 488 -9.20 32.99 -19.74
N LEU A 489 -7.95 32.90 -20.22
CA LEU A 489 -6.80 32.43 -19.43
C LEU A 489 -5.98 33.63 -18.97
N THR A 490 -5.72 33.74 -17.67
CA THR A 490 -4.90 34.80 -17.08
C THR A 490 -3.70 34.22 -16.33
N ILE A 491 -2.50 34.64 -16.70
CA ILE A 491 -1.27 34.47 -15.91
C ILE A 491 -0.96 35.81 -15.26
N LYS A 492 -0.82 35.85 -13.95
CA LYS A 492 -0.47 37.08 -13.23
C LYS A 492 0.65 36.86 -12.22
N THR A 493 1.52 37.85 -12.09
CA THR A 493 2.43 37.96 -10.94
C THR A 493 1.76 38.81 -9.86
N GLY A 494 1.90 38.37 -8.61
CA GLY A 494 1.32 39.07 -7.47
C GLY A 494 2.35 39.82 -6.65
N GLU A 495 1.86 40.78 -5.87
CA GLU A 495 2.50 41.18 -4.63
C GLU A 495 1.91 40.31 -3.49
N PRO A 496 2.66 40.04 -2.41
CA PRO A 496 2.20 39.19 -1.31
C PRO A 496 0.83 39.64 -0.80
N VAL A 497 -0.08 38.68 -0.57
CA VAL A 497 -1.31 38.97 0.18
C VAL A 497 -0.88 39.37 1.59
N LYS A 498 -0.91 40.68 1.90
CA LYS A 498 -0.68 41.15 3.26
C LYS A 498 -1.86 40.73 4.12
N GLN A 499 -1.76 39.57 4.78
CA GLN A 499 -2.62 39.27 5.92
C GLN A 499 -2.24 40.23 7.06
N GLY A 500 -2.99 41.31 7.22
CA GLY A 500 -2.89 42.13 8.42
C GLY A 500 -3.39 41.34 9.62
N GLN A 501 -2.68 41.42 10.75
CA GLN A 501 -3.10 40.86 12.05
C GLN A 501 -4.38 41.51 12.62
N ASP A 502 -5.07 42.36 11.86
CA ASP A 502 -6.18 43.17 12.37
C ASP A 502 -7.21 43.53 11.29
N GLY A 503 -7.70 42.55 10.51
CA GLY A 503 -8.92 42.65 9.69
C GLY A 503 -9.03 43.75 8.61
N SER A 504 -8.03 44.62 8.47
CA SER A 504 -8.09 45.78 7.60
C SER A 504 -7.67 45.40 6.18
N LYS A 505 -8.65 45.39 5.27
CA LYS A 505 -8.46 45.16 3.84
C LYS A 505 -7.64 46.32 3.25
N SER A 506 -6.38 46.08 2.88
CA SER A 506 -5.67 47.04 2.03
C SER A 506 -6.27 47.00 0.63
N ASN A 507 -7.12 47.97 0.32
CA ASN A 507 -7.82 48.11 -0.96
C ASN A 507 -6.92 48.69 -2.07
N LYS A 508 -5.63 48.31 -2.11
CA LYS A 508 -4.73 48.68 -3.21
C LYS A 508 -4.79 47.58 -4.26
N LYS A 509 -5.47 47.86 -5.38
CA LYS A 509 -5.33 47.07 -6.62
C LYS A 509 -3.84 46.97 -6.95
N SER A 510 -3.24 45.80 -6.80
CA SER A 510 -1.82 45.62 -7.10
C SER A 510 -1.59 45.75 -8.61
N LYS A 511 -0.54 46.48 -8.98
CA LYS A 511 -0.07 46.57 -10.37
C LYS A 511 0.97 45.46 -10.57
N GLY A 512 0.51 44.26 -10.90
CA GLY A 512 1.38 43.13 -11.27
C GLY A 512 1.62 43.06 -12.78
N HIS A 513 2.43 42.10 -13.22
CA HIS A 513 2.52 41.75 -14.63
C HIS A 513 1.41 40.74 -14.96
N THR A 514 0.78 40.88 -16.14
CA THR A 514 -0.30 39.98 -16.57
C THR A 514 -0.13 39.56 -18.02
N ILE A 515 -0.47 38.31 -18.32
CA ILE A 515 -0.72 37.81 -19.67
C ILE A 515 -2.16 37.32 -19.70
N GLN A 516 -2.96 37.80 -20.64
CA GLN A 516 -4.34 37.40 -20.83
C GLN A 516 -4.58 36.91 -22.25
N LEU A 517 -5.18 35.73 -22.36
CA LEU A 517 -5.71 35.17 -23.60
C LEU A 517 -7.23 35.20 -23.47
N ASP A 518 -7.90 36.11 -24.18
CA ASP A 518 -9.34 36.36 -24.10
C ASP A 518 -10.01 35.98 -25.42
N GLN A 519 -10.55 34.76 -25.47
CA GLN A 519 -11.19 34.23 -26.66
C GLN A 519 -12.50 34.97 -26.97
N LYS A 520 -13.26 35.35 -25.94
CA LYS A 520 -14.57 36.00 -26.08
C LYS A 520 -14.45 37.35 -26.77
N ASN A 521 -13.41 38.12 -26.46
CA ASN A 521 -13.16 39.42 -27.06
C ASN A 521 -12.11 39.39 -28.20
N GLY A 522 -11.62 38.20 -28.59
CA GLY A 522 -10.60 38.05 -29.63
C GLY A 522 -9.31 38.82 -29.33
N LYS A 523 -8.88 38.83 -28.06
CA LYS A 523 -7.81 39.70 -27.55
C LYS A 523 -6.71 38.91 -26.84
N ILE A 524 -5.45 39.21 -27.17
CA ILE A 524 -4.28 38.79 -26.39
C ILE A 524 -3.61 40.03 -25.82
N GLU A 525 -3.34 40.05 -24.52
CA GLU A 525 -2.71 41.19 -23.85
C GLU A 525 -1.55 40.75 -22.95
N ILE A 526 -0.40 41.41 -23.11
CA ILE A 526 0.72 41.37 -22.18
C ILE A 526 0.84 42.75 -21.56
N ARG A 527 0.75 42.83 -20.24
CA ARG A 527 0.83 44.07 -19.48
C ARG A 527 1.88 43.96 -18.38
N ASP A 528 2.69 44.99 -18.22
CA ASP A 528 3.62 45.08 -17.09
C ASP A 528 3.05 45.92 -15.93
N LYS A 529 3.75 45.91 -14.79
CA LYS A 529 3.37 46.69 -13.60
C LYS A 529 3.37 48.22 -13.80
N PHE A 530 3.92 48.71 -14.91
CA PHE A 530 4.00 50.12 -15.25
C PHE A 530 2.94 50.54 -16.28
N ASP A 531 1.98 49.65 -16.57
CA ASP A 531 0.91 49.81 -17.55
C ASP A 531 1.39 49.85 -19.02
N ASN A 532 2.63 49.42 -19.31
CA ASN A 532 3.06 49.16 -20.70
C ASN A 532 2.34 47.91 -21.23
N GLN A 533 1.84 47.97 -22.46
CA GLN A 533 0.97 46.94 -23.01
C GLN A 533 1.33 46.56 -24.45
N ILE A 534 1.30 45.26 -24.73
CA ILE A 534 1.26 44.70 -26.10
C ILE A 534 -0.10 44.03 -26.24
N ILE A 535 -0.89 44.46 -27.24
CA ILE A 535 -2.25 44.00 -27.46
C ILE A 535 -2.40 43.51 -28.89
N LEU A 536 -2.81 42.26 -29.07
CA LEU A 536 -3.25 41.72 -30.36
C LEU A 536 -4.78 41.65 -30.38
N THR A 537 -5.38 42.19 -31.42
CA THR A 537 -6.84 42.16 -31.64
C THR A 537 -7.14 41.81 -33.10
N GLU A 538 -8.43 41.66 -33.45
CA GLU A 538 -8.89 41.55 -34.83
C GLU A 538 -8.41 42.69 -35.76
N LYS A 539 -8.10 43.87 -35.20
CA LYS A 539 -7.58 45.03 -35.96
C LYS A 539 -6.08 44.96 -36.23
N GLY A 540 -5.41 43.91 -35.76
CA GLY A 540 -3.97 43.73 -35.85
C GLY A 540 -3.24 43.96 -34.53
N LEU A 541 -1.91 44.03 -34.61
CA LEU A 541 -1.02 44.23 -33.46
C LEU A 541 -0.95 45.71 -33.08
N GLN A 542 -1.25 46.02 -31.82
CA GLN A 542 -1.09 47.33 -31.23
C GLN A 542 -0.04 47.24 -30.11
N VAL A 543 0.99 48.09 -30.19
CA VAL A 543 2.03 48.21 -29.16
C VAL A 543 1.87 49.57 -28.50
N GLU A 544 1.36 49.59 -27.27
CA GLU A 544 1.15 50.81 -26.50
C GLU A 544 2.18 50.92 -25.37
N ILE A 545 3.13 51.84 -25.52
CA ILE A 545 4.21 52.03 -24.54
C ILE A 545 3.91 53.30 -23.73
N LYS A 546 3.38 53.12 -22.52
CA LYS A 546 3.10 54.17 -21.53
C LYS A 546 4.28 54.35 -20.57
N SER A 547 5.51 54.29 -21.09
CA SER A 547 6.72 54.40 -20.29
C SER A 547 6.74 55.72 -19.51
N LYS A 548 6.97 55.68 -18.20
CA LYS A 548 7.20 56.90 -17.40
C LYS A 548 8.38 57.74 -17.90
N LYS A 549 9.31 57.15 -18.66
CA LYS A 549 10.44 57.84 -19.29
C LYS A 549 10.17 58.25 -20.74
N GLY A 550 9.05 57.83 -21.34
CA GLY A 550 8.63 58.22 -22.69
C GLY A 550 9.50 57.71 -23.84
N VAL A 551 10.35 56.69 -23.63
CA VAL A 551 11.26 56.17 -24.67
C VAL A 551 10.81 54.79 -25.17
N VAL A 552 10.71 54.63 -26.49
CA VAL A 552 10.60 53.36 -27.22
C VAL A 552 11.90 53.13 -27.98
N ASP A 553 12.50 51.96 -27.84
CA ASP A 553 13.79 51.68 -28.43
C ASP A 553 13.87 50.26 -29.01
N VAL A 554 14.10 50.16 -30.31
CA VAL A 554 14.28 48.92 -31.05
C VAL A 554 15.71 48.90 -31.56
N HIS A 555 16.52 47.95 -31.10
CA HIS A 555 17.91 47.81 -31.55
C HIS A 555 18.31 46.35 -31.75
N ASP A 556 19.30 46.12 -32.60
CA ASP A 556 19.96 44.82 -32.74
C ASP A 556 21.34 44.80 -32.05
N SER A 557 22.00 43.65 -32.05
CA SER A 557 23.36 43.49 -31.52
C SER A 557 24.45 44.15 -32.35
N HIS A 558 24.09 44.80 -33.46
CA HIS A 558 25.00 45.54 -34.34
C HIS A 558 24.83 47.05 -34.20
N ASP A 559 24.15 47.52 -33.15
CA ASP A 559 23.85 48.93 -32.85
C ASP A 559 23.02 49.65 -33.94
N ASN A 560 22.26 48.89 -34.74
CA ASN A 560 21.20 49.47 -35.56
C ASN A 560 20.01 49.77 -34.66
N ARG A 561 19.44 50.99 -34.72
CA ARG A 561 18.52 51.50 -33.70
C ARG A 561 17.41 52.37 -34.29
N ILE A 562 16.16 52.11 -33.89
CA ILE A 562 15.01 53.00 -34.04
C ILE A 562 14.57 53.42 -32.64
N SER A 563 14.71 54.71 -32.32
CA SER A 563 14.35 55.27 -31.02
C SER A 563 13.27 56.33 -31.18
N MET A 564 12.25 56.31 -30.33
CA MET A 564 11.18 57.31 -30.23
C MET A 564 11.16 57.86 -28.81
N ASN A 565 11.22 59.18 -28.64
CA ASN A 565 11.23 59.85 -27.35
C ASN A 565 10.62 61.26 -27.42
N ASP A 566 10.76 62.04 -26.34
CA ASP A 566 10.34 63.44 -26.23
C ASP A 566 11.00 64.38 -27.25
N LYS A 567 12.15 63.99 -27.81
CA LYS A 567 12.85 64.70 -28.89
C LYS A 567 12.44 64.24 -30.30
N GLY A 568 11.54 63.25 -30.43
CA GLY A 568 11.04 62.74 -31.70
C GLY A 568 11.52 61.32 -32.04
N ILE A 569 11.63 61.02 -33.34
CA ILE A 569 12.01 59.69 -33.87
C ILE A 569 13.41 59.76 -34.48
N SER A 570 14.30 58.84 -34.11
CA SER A 570 15.64 58.70 -34.70
C SER A 570 15.87 57.29 -35.23
N VAL A 571 16.40 57.18 -36.44
CA VAL A 571 16.85 55.93 -37.06
C VAL A 571 18.37 56.00 -37.25
N LYS A 572 19.10 55.02 -36.74
CA LYS A 572 20.57 54.95 -36.80
C LYS A 572 21.03 53.57 -37.25
N SER A 573 22.10 53.53 -38.03
CA SER A 573 22.85 52.31 -38.37
C SER A 573 24.31 52.54 -37.96
N ALA A 574 24.89 51.62 -37.19
CA ALA A 574 26.26 51.78 -36.68
C ALA A 574 27.34 51.22 -37.64
N LYS A 575 26.96 50.42 -38.63
CA LYS A 575 27.91 49.78 -39.57
C LYS A 575 27.63 50.06 -41.04
N ALA A 576 26.37 49.96 -41.47
CA ALA A 576 25.97 49.94 -42.88
C ALA A 576 25.03 51.11 -43.23
N ALA A 577 24.38 51.04 -44.38
CA ALA A 577 23.43 52.05 -44.85
C ALA A 577 22.09 52.01 -44.11
N VAL A 578 21.37 53.15 -44.05
CA VAL A 578 19.92 53.17 -43.78
C VAL A 578 19.21 53.21 -45.14
N GLN A 579 18.41 52.19 -45.43
CA GLN A 579 17.72 52.05 -46.72
C GLN A 579 16.21 51.94 -46.52
N LEU A 580 15.46 52.78 -47.26
CA LEU A 580 14.02 52.63 -47.44
C LEU A 580 13.80 52.26 -48.91
N GLU A 581 13.25 51.08 -49.17
CA GLU A 581 12.92 50.60 -50.51
C GLU A 581 11.50 50.04 -50.53
N ASP A 582 10.71 50.43 -51.54
CA ASP A 582 9.40 49.84 -51.78
C ASP A 582 9.47 48.71 -52.83
N LYS A 583 8.34 48.02 -53.04
CA LYS A 583 8.24 46.94 -54.04
C LYS A 583 8.48 47.40 -55.49
N ASP A 584 8.39 48.70 -55.76
CA ASP A 584 8.53 49.32 -57.08
C ASP A 584 9.95 49.89 -57.29
N LYS A 585 10.90 49.57 -56.38
CA LYS A 585 12.32 49.97 -56.40
C LYS A 585 12.56 51.47 -56.25
N ASN A 586 11.62 52.20 -55.65
CA ASN A 586 11.89 53.56 -55.20
C ASN A 586 12.75 53.49 -53.92
N GLN A 587 13.88 54.20 -53.90
CA GLN A 587 14.89 54.05 -52.85
C GLN A 587 15.30 55.40 -52.23
N LEU A 588 15.43 55.42 -50.90
CA LEU A 588 16.19 56.43 -50.15
C LEU A 588 17.30 55.72 -49.38
N VAL A 589 18.56 56.03 -49.68
CA VAL A 589 19.74 55.40 -49.08
C VAL A 589 20.64 56.44 -48.43
N LEU A 590 20.98 56.23 -47.15
CA LEU A 590 21.98 56.99 -46.42
C LEU A 590 23.16 56.06 -46.13
N ASP A 591 24.31 56.31 -46.75
CA ASP A 591 25.50 55.46 -46.63
C ASP A 591 26.81 56.27 -46.64
N LYS A 592 27.94 55.59 -46.81
CA LYS A 592 29.28 56.21 -46.86
C LYS A 592 29.46 57.17 -48.06
N SER A 593 28.67 57.02 -49.11
CA SER A 593 28.69 57.85 -50.31
C SER A 593 27.74 59.06 -50.23
N GLY A 594 26.87 59.12 -49.21
CA GLY A 594 26.01 60.27 -48.93
C GLY A 594 24.52 59.91 -48.81
N VAL A 595 23.65 60.83 -49.22
CA VAL A 595 22.20 60.62 -49.30
C VAL A 595 21.79 60.51 -50.76
N SER A 596 21.18 59.40 -51.16
CA SER A 596 20.70 59.19 -52.52
C SER A 596 19.19 58.90 -52.55
N MET A 597 18.51 59.47 -53.54
CA MET A 597 17.10 59.21 -53.85
C MET A 597 17.01 58.70 -55.28
N LYS A 598 16.41 57.53 -55.48
CA LYS A 598 16.24 56.90 -56.79
C LYS A 598 14.77 56.56 -57.03
N SER A 599 14.29 56.88 -58.23
CA SER A 599 12.99 56.44 -58.75
C SER A 599 13.09 56.31 -60.27
N ASP A 600 12.50 55.26 -60.83
CA ASP A 600 12.41 55.08 -62.29
C ASP A 600 11.33 55.98 -62.93
N LYS A 601 10.57 56.73 -62.12
CA LYS A 601 9.49 57.63 -62.59
C LYS A 601 9.76 59.10 -62.26
N THR A 602 9.54 59.51 -61.02
CA THR A 602 9.57 60.94 -60.65
C THR A 602 9.95 61.10 -59.18
N ILE A 603 10.80 62.08 -58.89
CA ILE A 603 11.08 62.57 -57.54
C ILE A 603 10.54 64.00 -57.44
N LYS A 604 9.70 64.29 -56.44
CA LYS A 604 8.99 65.57 -56.33
C LYS A 604 9.13 66.14 -54.91
N LEU A 605 9.55 67.39 -54.81
CA LEU A 605 9.63 68.17 -53.57
C LEU A 605 8.68 69.36 -53.69
N LYS A 606 7.65 69.44 -52.84
CA LYS A 606 6.57 70.43 -52.99
C LYS A 606 6.22 71.10 -51.66
N VAL A 607 6.07 72.43 -51.68
CA VAL A 607 5.57 73.23 -50.56
C VAL A 607 4.58 74.27 -51.11
N GLY A 608 3.29 74.11 -50.81
CA GLY A 608 2.24 74.96 -51.38
C GLY A 608 2.25 74.94 -52.92
N GLY A 609 2.38 76.13 -53.54
CA GLY A 609 2.46 76.30 -55.00
C GLY A 609 3.87 76.12 -55.62
N ASN A 610 4.91 75.98 -54.79
CA ASN A 610 6.30 75.81 -55.25
C ASN A 610 6.64 74.32 -55.36
N GLU A 611 7.43 73.95 -56.38
CA GLU A 611 7.72 72.54 -56.68
C GLU A 611 9.06 72.36 -57.38
N ILE A 612 9.85 71.39 -56.94
CA ILE A 612 10.98 70.83 -57.70
C ILE A 612 10.60 69.43 -58.12
N GLN A 613 10.65 69.15 -59.41
CA GLN A 613 10.31 67.85 -59.97
C GLN A 613 11.46 67.32 -60.83
N ILE A 614 11.97 66.14 -60.49
CA ILE A 614 12.96 65.40 -61.26
C ILE A 614 12.23 64.24 -61.95
N THR A 615 12.35 64.19 -63.27
CA THR A 615 11.73 63.16 -64.12
C THR A 615 12.79 62.58 -65.06
N THR A 616 12.46 61.48 -65.75
CA THR A 616 13.30 60.97 -66.84
C THR A 616 13.51 61.99 -67.97
N SER A 617 12.61 62.97 -68.12
CA SER A 617 12.69 64.04 -69.11
C SER A 617 13.47 65.29 -68.68
N GLY A 618 13.82 65.44 -67.39
CA GLY A 618 14.55 66.61 -66.88
C GLY A 618 14.13 67.09 -65.49
N ILE A 619 14.68 68.23 -65.08
CA ILE A 619 14.44 68.88 -63.76
C ILE A 619 13.64 70.17 -63.97
N VAL A 620 12.51 70.29 -63.28
CA VAL A 620 11.64 71.49 -63.30
C VAL A 620 11.64 72.14 -61.93
N VAL A 621 11.92 73.45 -61.87
CA VAL A 621 11.82 74.27 -60.66
C VAL A 621 10.72 75.32 -60.86
N LYS A 622 9.62 75.19 -60.14
CA LYS A 622 8.47 76.12 -60.17
C LYS A 622 8.44 76.94 -58.87
N SER A 623 8.49 78.26 -59.00
CA SER A 623 8.29 79.21 -57.89
C SER A 623 7.09 80.11 -58.19
N GLY A 624 6.23 80.31 -57.20
CA GLY A 624 5.01 81.11 -57.30
C GLY A 624 5.21 82.62 -57.08
N ALA A 625 6.32 83.06 -56.47
CA ALA A 625 6.56 84.47 -56.17
C ALA A 625 7.94 84.96 -56.60
N LYS A 626 9.01 84.27 -56.17
CA LYS A 626 10.39 84.65 -56.47
C LYS A 626 11.25 83.40 -56.55
N LEU A 627 12.08 83.30 -57.59
CA LEU A 627 13.19 82.35 -57.64
C LEU A 627 14.48 83.16 -57.52
N GLU A 628 15.30 82.87 -56.51
CA GLU A 628 16.54 83.60 -56.25
C GLU A 628 17.71 82.64 -56.15
N LEU A 629 18.72 82.85 -57.00
CA LEU A 629 19.96 82.07 -57.04
C LEU A 629 21.11 82.99 -56.61
N LYS A 630 21.73 82.73 -55.46
CA LYS A 630 22.82 83.53 -54.90
C LYS A 630 24.00 82.63 -54.60
N ALA A 631 25.21 83.04 -54.99
CA ALA A 631 26.45 82.37 -54.62
C ALA A 631 27.50 83.39 -54.17
N SER A 632 28.41 82.98 -53.28
CA SER A 632 29.59 83.75 -52.90
C SER A 632 30.74 83.66 -53.92
N GLY A 633 30.65 82.70 -54.85
CA GLY A 633 31.53 82.54 -56.00
C GLY A 633 30.76 82.67 -57.32
N LYS A 634 31.33 82.16 -58.42
CA LYS A 634 30.71 82.18 -59.75
C LYS A 634 29.48 81.28 -59.78
N VAL A 635 28.37 81.81 -60.32
CA VAL A 635 27.20 81.01 -60.72
C VAL A 635 27.35 80.74 -62.21
N ASP A 636 27.52 79.48 -62.58
CA ASP A 636 27.53 79.04 -63.97
C ASP A 636 26.18 78.42 -64.34
N ILE A 637 25.49 79.03 -65.31
CA ILE A 637 24.29 78.47 -65.94
C ILE A 637 24.64 78.30 -67.41
N SER A 638 24.69 77.06 -67.87
CA SER A 638 25.08 76.70 -69.23
C SER A 638 24.12 75.66 -69.81
N GLY A 639 23.85 75.75 -71.10
CA GLY A 639 22.92 74.88 -71.82
C GLY A 639 22.91 75.23 -73.31
N ALA A 640 22.43 74.31 -74.15
CA ALA A 640 22.36 74.52 -75.59
C ALA A 640 21.45 75.71 -75.99
N ALA A 641 20.45 76.01 -75.15
CA ALA A 641 19.64 77.21 -75.21
C ALA A 641 19.26 77.62 -73.77
N ILE A 642 19.47 78.89 -73.43
CA ILE A 642 19.07 79.48 -72.15
C ILE A 642 18.18 80.67 -72.47
N ASP A 643 16.90 80.58 -72.10
CA ASP A 643 15.93 81.67 -72.24
C ASP A 643 15.66 82.25 -70.84
N LEU A 644 16.27 83.40 -70.56
CA LEU A 644 16.02 84.20 -69.35
C LEU A 644 15.09 85.33 -69.77
N LYS A 645 13.81 85.23 -69.39
CA LYS A 645 12.82 86.28 -69.63
C LYS A 645 12.64 87.18 -68.41
#